data_AF-A0A661Z016-F1
#
_entry.id   AF-A0A661Z016-F1
#
_cell.length_a   1.000
_cell.length_b   1.000
_cell.length_c   1.000
_cell.angle_alpha   90.00
_cell.angle_beta   90.00
_cell.angle_gamma   90.00
#
_symmetry.space_group_name_H-M   'P 1'
#
loop_
_entity.id
_entity.type
_entity.pdbx_description
1 polymer ?
#
loop_
_entity_poly.entity_id
_entity_poly.type
_entity_poly.pdbx_seq_one_letter_code
_entity_poly.pdbx_strand_id
1 'polypeptide(L)'
;PTKPQSEWKDKSGVYTKSYCVVDKERLRKPSKIALGDPGLIKFYQYKSQAEDYLKKVNNSKYSIKQAYILTDTRKNRIPVFDERFTTIFPRMWSSQRAIHAQVYKQYMGDHPKKIRISENGKDKVLEVPSFGDNLHFFFSYQIGHMYMRYFMWNFVGRQNDIQGNGEKTHGNWISGISAIDDARLGDQSMMPIDLQSNKGHNTYFFLPLILGLIGLYFHLIKNYKDGIVVIALFVMTGIAIIVYLNPYPYQPRERDYAYVASYYAFAIWIGLGVLALYEWLKKYMNPNVTATAITGLTLILVPGIMAQQNWDDHDRSGRYNTINIAKNYLNSCAPNAILFTNGDNDTFPLWYAQEVEGVRTDIKIVNLSLFNTDWYVDQMRRKTYEAEPIPLSIERSQYIQGTNDVAYFIDNPKIAKKGNFYKLSDLMNFFFSDKGNTKYPLRDGTKMNYIPTKNVYVDVDPAKVIANGTVAAKDSALIVDKMEWKINENLVQKNNLMMMDMLASFNWDRPVYFAITTGADAYLHLMQYFQLDGMAYRLVPIKSAGKYTLGSYGRVNTDILYDKLMNVFKYDGINDPSLYFDEHHMRSIRNYRSNFGRLAAELVNEGKNDKAEKVLDKCMDALPESTVPFDYFMTPIAENYYKIGQTEKANAITERLLDIFSHNLEFYYHDTQAGEYLNEKRNALFVLQEVSRLGRTYKQDKLAANAQKVFESGIQRFNMEQSMK
;
A
#
# COMPACT_ATOMS: atom_id res chain seq x y z
N PRO A 1 -17.10 13.17 18.18
CA PRO A 1 -16.80 14.48 18.80
C PRO A 1 -16.38 14.30 20.26
N THR A 2 -15.41 15.08 20.74
CA THR A 2 -15.00 15.10 22.15
C THR A 2 -15.89 16.04 22.97
N LYS A 3 -15.90 15.88 24.30
CA LYS A 3 -16.64 16.77 25.22
C LYS A 3 -16.00 18.17 25.23
N PRO A 4 -16.73 19.25 24.89
CA PRO A 4 -16.16 20.60 24.75
C PRO A 4 -15.42 21.15 25.99
N GLN A 5 -15.73 20.66 27.19
CA GLN A 5 -15.19 21.17 28.47
C GLN A 5 -14.10 20.28 29.08
N SER A 6 -13.84 19.09 28.52
CA SER A 6 -12.87 18.11 29.04
C SER A 6 -12.47 17.16 27.92
N GLU A 7 -12.01 17.71 26.80
CA GLU A 7 -11.84 16.96 25.55
C GLU A 7 -10.84 15.80 25.64
N TRP A 8 -9.89 15.89 26.58
CA TRP A 8 -8.78 14.94 26.69
C TRP A 8 -8.48 14.56 28.14
N LYS A 9 -8.02 13.32 28.34
CA LYS A 9 -7.41 12.81 29.59
C LYS A 9 -5.97 12.37 29.34
N ASP A 10 -5.17 12.37 30.40
CA ASP A 10 -3.78 11.91 30.35
C ASP A 10 -3.68 10.38 30.31
N LYS A 11 -2.63 9.85 29.66
CA LYS A 11 -2.17 8.47 29.86
C LYS A 11 -0.92 8.46 30.75
N SER A 12 -0.59 7.29 31.28
CA SER A 12 0.72 7.07 31.91
C SER A 12 1.85 7.42 30.93
N GLY A 13 2.83 8.19 31.40
CA GLY A 13 3.99 8.56 30.61
C GLY A 13 4.82 7.35 30.18
N VAL A 14 5.48 7.47 29.02
CA VAL A 14 6.38 6.44 28.48
C VAL A 14 7.78 6.67 28.99
N TYR A 15 8.37 5.60 29.47
CA TYR A 15 9.77 5.57 29.85
C TYR A 15 10.54 4.66 28.92
N THR A 16 11.58 5.20 28.27
CA THR A 16 12.48 4.42 27.42
C THR A 16 13.70 4.01 28.23
N LYS A 17 13.99 2.70 28.27
CA LYS A 17 15.22 2.19 28.90
C LYS A 17 16.40 2.60 28.02
N SER A 18 17.42 3.24 28.58
CA SER A 18 18.57 3.74 27.82
C SER A 18 19.86 3.72 28.65
N TYR A 19 21.00 3.77 27.96
CA TYR A 19 22.32 3.97 28.55
C TYR A 19 22.61 5.46 28.59
N CYS A 20 22.57 6.04 29.78
CA CYS A 20 22.76 7.47 30.01
C CYS A 20 24.19 7.73 30.44
N VAL A 21 24.86 8.66 29.77
CA VAL A 21 26.05 9.32 30.27
C VAL A 21 25.60 10.42 31.20
N VAL A 22 25.99 10.32 32.47
CA VAL A 22 25.53 11.21 33.53
C VAL A 22 26.69 11.75 34.34
N ASP A 23 26.54 13.00 34.79
CA ASP A 23 27.38 13.59 35.82
C ASP A 23 26.95 13.03 37.19
N LYS A 24 27.86 12.29 37.82
CA LYS A 24 27.63 11.61 39.11
C LYS A 24 27.25 12.57 40.23
N GLU A 25 27.70 13.82 40.16
CA GLU A 25 27.52 14.81 41.24
C GLU A 25 26.22 15.60 41.08
N ARG A 26 25.70 15.72 39.85
CA ARG A 26 24.52 16.55 39.55
C ARG A 26 23.22 15.76 39.44
N LEU A 27 23.30 14.47 39.11
CA LEU A 27 22.11 13.64 38.89
C LEU A 27 21.42 13.26 40.21
N ARG A 28 20.24 13.82 40.45
CA ARG A 28 19.47 13.60 41.69
C ARG A 28 18.71 12.26 41.72
N LYS A 29 18.22 11.76 40.59
CA LYS A 29 17.39 10.54 40.49
C LYS A 29 17.97 9.57 39.46
N PRO A 30 18.86 8.66 39.86
CA PRO A 30 19.62 7.84 38.92
C PRO A 30 18.80 6.75 38.21
N SER A 31 17.63 6.36 38.73
CA SER A 31 16.81 5.28 38.16
C SER A 31 15.70 5.77 37.21
N LYS A 32 15.26 7.02 37.35
CA LYS A 32 14.24 7.67 36.50
C LYS A 32 14.69 9.09 36.19
N ILE A 33 15.03 9.32 34.94
CA ILE A 33 15.61 10.58 34.45
C ILE A 33 14.61 11.20 33.46
N ALA A 34 14.45 12.52 33.44
CA ALA A 34 13.72 13.22 32.40
C ALA A 34 14.68 13.93 31.43
N LEU A 35 14.23 14.16 30.19
CA LEU A 35 14.98 15.00 29.26
C LEU A 35 15.14 16.40 29.87
N GLY A 36 16.39 16.86 29.98
CA GLY A 36 16.75 18.13 30.61
C GLY A 36 17.04 18.07 32.12
N ASP A 37 16.99 16.89 32.75
CA ASP A 37 17.36 16.75 34.16
C ASP A 37 18.81 17.20 34.42
N PRO A 38 19.08 17.94 35.51
CA PRO A 38 20.44 18.30 35.91
C PRO A 38 21.31 17.05 36.06
N GLY A 39 22.40 17.00 35.30
CA GLY A 39 23.36 15.88 35.32
C GLY A 39 23.10 14.80 34.27
N LEU A 40 22.02 14.83 33.49
CA LEU A 40 21.93 14.05 32.26
C LEU A 40 22.75 14.74 31.17
N ILE A 41 23.83 14.08 30.71
CA ILE A 41 24.71 14.64 29.67
C ILE A 41 24.23 14.20 28.29
N LYS A 42 24.11 12.89 28.08
CA LYS A 42 23.68 12.29 26.81
C LYS A 42 23.14 10.89 27.06
N PHE A 43 22.39 10.33 26.12
CA PHE A 43 21.91 8.95 26.25
C PHE A 43 21.90 8.23 24.91
N TYR A 44 21.99 6.91 24.99
CA TYR A 44 22.20 6.01 23.87
C TYR A 44 21.32 4.77 23.99
N GLN A 45 20.96 4.21 22.84
CA GLN A 45 20.28 2.92 22.77
C GLN A 45 21.22 1.78 23.17
N TYR A 46 22.50 1.85 22.76
CA TYR A 46 23.50 0.80 22.99
C TYR A 46 24.59 1.27 23.94
N LYS A 47 25.05 0.35 24.80
CA LYS A 47 26.09 0.64 25.81
C LYS A 47 27.41 1.06 25.17
N SER A 48 27.81 0.39 24.09
CA SER A 48 29.06 0.67 23.36
C SER A 48 29.16 2.13 22.91
N GLN A 49 28.07 2.71 22.43
CA GLN A 49 28.04 4.12 22.01
C GLN A 49 28.28 5.09 23.19
N ALA A 50 27.75 4.75 24.37
CA ALA A 50 27.97 5.52 25.58
C ALA A 50 29.42 5.38 26.08
N GLU A 51 30.01 4.18 25.94
CA GLU A 51 31.41 3.91 26.25
C GLU A 51 32.34 4.69 25.33
N ASP A 52 32.07 4.72 24.03
CA ASP A 52 32.84 5.48 23.05
C ASP A 52 32.76 6.99 23.30
N TYR A 53 31.59 7.50 23.69
CA TYR A 53 31.46 8.91 24.09
C TYR A 53 32.28 9.24 25.34
N LEU A 54 32.23 8.38 26.37
CA LEU A 54 33.05 8.58 27.57
C LEU A 54 34.55 8.59 27.25
N LYS A 55 35.02 7.70 26.39
CA LYS A 55 36.41 7.67 25.92
C LYS A 55 36.81 8.97 25.23
N LYS A 56 35.93 9.53 24.39
CA LYS A 56 36.17 10.78 23.66
C LYS A 56 36.21 12.01 24.56
N VAL A 57 35.28 12.11 25.52
CA VAL A 57 35.18 13.27 26.40
C VAL A 57 36.19 13.23 27.55
N ASN A 58 36.65 12.03 27.93
CA ASN A 58 37.66 11.79 28.95
C ASN A 58 37.45 12.60 30.25
N ASN A 59 36.24 12.54 30.82
CA ASN A 59 35.87 13.25 32.03
C ASN A 59 35.50 12.27 33.15
N SER A 60 36.27 12.29 34.24
CA SER A 60 36.12 11.36 35.38
C SER A 60 34.81 11.52 36.16
N LYS A 61 34.17 12.70 36.07
CA LYS A 61 32.85 12.96 36.68
C LYS A 61 31.72 12.24 35.97
N TYR A 62 31.93 11.85 34.71
CA TYR A 62 30.89 11.19 33.93
C TYR A 62 30.92 9.67 34.16
N SER A 63 29.74 9.05 34.11
CA SER A 63 29.60 7.59 34.10
C SER A 63 28.42 7.15 33.26
N ILE A 64 28.44 5.88 32.88
CA ILE A 64 27.29 5.24 32.26
C ILE A 64 26.38 4.69 33.34
N LYS A 65 25.10 5.04 33.27
CA LYS A 65 24.03 4.44 34.06
C LYS A 65 22.93 3.96 33.13
N GLN A 66 22.42 2.76 33.38
CA GLN A 66 21.20 2.32 32.73
C GLN A 66 20.03 2.91 33.50
N ALA A 67 19.19 3.70 32.82
CA ALA A 67 18.08 4.39 33.44
C ALA A 67 16.87 4.43 32.52
N TYR A 68 15.71 4.70 33.11
CA TYR A 68 14.47 4.94 32.39
C TYR A 68 14.30 6.43 32.15
N ILE A 69 14.32 6.85 30.88
CA ILE A 69 14.14 8.24 30.49
C ILE A 69 12.66 8.48 30.20
N LEU A 70 12.03 9.46 30.86
CA LEU A 70 10.69 9.92 30.50
C LEU A 70 10.74 10.65 29.15
N THR A 71 10.18 10.03 28.11
CA THR A 71 10.31 10.47 26.71
C THR A 71 8.99 10.98 26.12
N ASP A 72 7.86 10.47 26.61
CA ASP A 72 6.53 11.00 26.30
C ASP A 72 5.74 11.15 27.61
N THR A 73 5.34 12.36 27.96
CA THR A 73 4.50 12.61 29.14
C THR A 73 3.08 12.10 28.95
N ARG A 74 2.66 11.86 27.70
CA ARG A 74 1.32 11.41 27.28
C ARG A 74 0.16 12.22 27.88
N LYS A 75 0.36 13.52 28.05
CA LYS A 75 -0.71 14.45 28.42
C LYS A 75 -1.73 14.60 27.28
N ASN A 76 -3.00 14.75 27.63
CA ASN A 76 -4.12 14.94 26.69
C ASN A 76 -4.17 13.90 25.54
N ARG A 77 -3.97 12.60 25.85
CA ARG A 77 -3.89 11.52 24.85
C ARG A 77 -5.14 10.67 24.71
N ILE A 78 -6.04 10.68 25.69
CA ILE A 78 -7.30 9.92 25.63
C ILE A 78 -8.41 10.91 25.28
N PRO A 79 -9.00 10.84 24.08
CA PRO A 79 -10.16 11.65 23.78
C PRO A 79 -11.32 11.24 24.71
N VAL A 80 -11.95 12.22 25.35
CA VAL A 80 -13.20 12.03 26.10
C VAL A 80 -14.33 12.31 25.14
N PHE A 81 -14.97 11.27 24.63
CA PHE A 81 -16.09 11.42 23.70
C PHE A 81 -17.33 11.99 24.39
N ASP A 82 -18.07 12.83 23.67
CA ASP A 82 -19.40 13.29 24.09
C ASP A 82 -20.37 12.10 24.05
N GLU A 83 -21.03 11.83 25.18
CA GLU A 83 -21.90 10.68 25.40
C GLU A 83 -23.02 10.56 24.35
N ARG A 84 -23.46 11.71 23.79
CA ARG A 84 -24.47 11.75 22.73
C ARG A 84 -24.05 11.01 21.46
N PHE A 85 -22.74 10.82 21.26
CA PHE A 85 -22.11 10.13 20.12
C PHE A 85 -21.58 8.74 20.47
N THR A 86 -21.90 8.20 21.65
CA THR A 86 -21.44 6.89 22.11
C THR A 86 -22.57 5.85 22.10
N THR A 87 -22.20 4.57 22.06
CA THR A 87 -23.13 3.43 22.15
C THR A 87 -22.42 2.24 22.81
N ILE A 88 -23.16 1.19 23.20
CA ILE A 88 -22.66 0.02 23.94
C ILE A 88 -21.85 -0.92 23.03
N PHE A 89 -22.02 -0.84 21.71
CA PHE A 89 -21.26 -1.63 20.72
C PHE A 89 -20.93 -0.81 19.47
N PRO A 90 -19.98 0.14 19.55
CA PRO A 90 -19.65 1.01 18.42
C PRO A 90 -18.82 0.23 17.39
N ARG A 91 -19.35 0.07 16.19
CA ARG A 91 -18.69 -0.61 15.06
C ARG A 91 -18.33 0.36 13.95
N MET A 92 -19.20 1.33 13.69
CA MET A 92 -19.00 2.37 12.70
C MET A 92 -18.40 3.62 13.33
N TRP A 93 -17.08 3.72 13.26
CA TRP A 93 -16.36 4.94 13.62
C TRP A 93 -15.02 4.99 12.88
N SER A 94 -14.52 6.20 12.60
CA SER A 94 -13.21 6.39 11.99
C SER A 94 -12.59 7.69 12.45
N SER A 95 -11.32 7.64 12.83
CA SER A 95 -10.47 8.81 13.06
C SER A 95 -9.44 9.01 11.95
N GLN A 96 -9.39 8.09 10.98
CA GLN A 96 -8.27 7.97 10.04
C GLN A 96 -8.54 8.61 8.69
N ARG A 97 -9.73 8.40 8.11
CA ARG A 97 -10.09 8.88 6.77
C ARG A 97 -11.56 9.28 6.70
N ALA A 98 -11.83 10.42 6.06
CA ALA A 98 -13.18 10.91 5.82
C ALA A 98 -14.00 9.95 4.94
N ILE A 99 -13.35 9.22 4.04
CA ILE A 99 -14.01 8.26 3.13
C ILE A 99 -14.72 7.13 3.88
N HIS A 100 -14.19 6.69 5.03
CA HIS A 100 -14.85 5.64 5.84
C HIS A 100 -16.25 6.06 6.26
N ALA A 101 -16.45 7.36 6.58
CA ALA A 101 -17.75 7.87 6.96
C ALA A 101 -18.76 7.84 5.79
N GLN A 102 -18.31 8.05 4.55
CA GLN A 102 -19.17 7.95 3.37
C GLN A 102 -19.66 6.51 3.17
N VAL A 103 -18.78 5.52 3.39
CA VAL A 103 -19.16 4.11 3.32
C VAL A 103 -20.10 3.71 4.44
N TYR A 104 -19.81 4.12 5.68
CA TYR A 104 -20.69 3.78 6.81
C TYR A 104 -22.13 4.28 6.60
N LYS A 105 -22.31 5.41 5.93
CA LYS A 105 -23.65 5.91 5.58
C LYS A 105 -24.44 4.96 4.68
N GLN A 106 -23.78 4.14 3.86
CA GLN A 106 -24.45 3.12 3.03
C GLN A 106 -25.04 1.99 3.88
N TYR A 107 -24.56 1.82 5.11
CA TYR A 107 -25.07 0.84 6.08
C TYR A 107 -26.06 1.43 7.08
N MET A 108 -26.34 2.74 7.00
CA MET A 108 -27.30 3.43 7.85
C MET A 108 -28.68 3.45 7.19
N GLY A 109 -29.74 3.35 8.00
CA GLY A 109 -31.11 3.51 7.50
C GLY A 109 -31.44 4.97 7.11
N ASP A 110 -32.61 5.16 6.49
CA ASP A 110 -33.06 6.44 5.90
C ASP A 110 -33.27 7.58 6.92
N HIS A 111 -33.29 7.26 8.22
CA HIS A 111 -33.55 8.20 9.31
C HIS A 111 -32.42 8.19 10.34
N PRO A 112 -31.20 8.62 9.98
CA PRO A 112 -30.09 8.65 10.91
C PRO A 112 -30.34 9.66 12.04
N LYS A 113 -29.88 9.34 13.25
CA LYS A 113 -29.97 10.26 14.40
C LYS A 113 -29.15 11.51 14.10
N LYS A 114 -29.78 12.68 14.09
CA LYS A 114 -29.13 13.97 13.82
C LYS A 114 -28.85 14.70 15.14
N ILE A 115 -27.62 15.10 15.37
CA ILE A 115 -27.19 15.82 16.56
C ILE A 115 -26.60 17.16 16.12
N ARG A 116 -27.19 18.25 16.60
CA ARG A 116 -26.65 19.60 16.40
C ARG A 116 -25.55 19.86 17.43
N ILE A 117 -24.42 20.32 16.94
CA ILE A 117 -23.28 20.78 17.75
C ILE A 117 -22.86 22.17 17.27
N SER A 118 -22.29 22.96 18.17
CA SER A 118 -21.61 24.20 17.80
C SER A 118 -20.11 23.95 17.90
N GLU A 119 -19.40 24.07 16.78
CA GLU A 119 -17.96 23.83 16.68
C GLU A 119 -17.32 25.09 16.07
N ASN A 120 -16.39 25.73 16.79
CA ASN A 120 -15.77 27.00 16.40
C ASN A 120 -16.78 28.12 16.04
N GLY A 121 -17.90 28.19 16.76
CA GLY A 121 -18.96 29.21 16.54
C GLY A 121 -19.83 28.95 15.30
N LYS A 122 -19.68 27.79 14.64
CA LYS A 122 -20.56 27.34 13.56
C LYS A 122 -21.41 26.19 14.02
N ASP A 123 -22.71 26.29 13.78
CA ASP A 123 -23.63 25.19 14.03
C ASP A 123 -23.52 24.14 12.92
N LYS A 124 -23.33 22.89 13.33
CA LYS A 124 -23.23 21.74 12.44
C LYS A 124 -24.19 20.66 12.91
N VAL A 125 -24.88 20.04 11.98
CA VAL A 125 -25.67 18.84 12.24
C VAL A 125 -24.84 17.63 11.83
N LEU A 126 -24.61 16.72 12.77
CA LEU A 126 -23.92 15.47 12.55
C LEU A 126 -24.92 14.32 12.55
N GLU A 127 -24.80 13.44 11.57
CA GLU A 127 -25.50 12.16 11.53
C GLU A 127 -24.71 11.14 12.35
N VAL A 128 -25.40 10.47 13.26
CA VAL A 128 -24.83 9.50 14.19
C VAL A 128 -25.51 8.16 13.93
N PRO A 129 -24.73 7.08 13.73
CA PRO A 129 -25.32 5.77 13.54
C PRO A 129 -26.06 5.32 14.79
N SER A 130 -27.25 4.76 14.59
CA SER A 130 -28.02 4.12 15.65
C SER A 130 -27.37 2.81 16.09
N PHE A 131 -27.84 2.23 17.20
CA PHE A 131 -27.43 0.89 17.61
C PHE A 131 -27.82 -0.15 16.54
N GLY A 132 -28.99 0.00 15.91
CA GLY A 132 -29.45 -0.86 14.81
C GLY A 132 -28.52 -0.79 13.60
N ASP A 133 -28.07 0.41 13.21
CA ASP A 133 -27.12 0.54 12.09
C ASP A 133 -25.78 -0.16 12.41
N ASN A 134 -25.29 -0.05 13.65
CA ASN A 134 -24.06 -0.73 14.07
C ASN A 134 -24.20 -2.26 14.02
N LEU A 135 -25.37 -2.80 14.39
CA LEU A 135 -25.66 -4.22 14.25
C LEU A 135 -25.78 -4.63 12.78
N HIS A 136 -26.46 -3.82 11.95
CA HIS A 136 -26.55 -4.06 10.52
C HIS A 136 -25.15 -4.16 9.90
N PHE A 137 -24.29 -3.17 10.14
CA PHE A 137 -22.89 -3.18 9.68
C PHE A 137 -22.09 -4.37 10.23
N PHE A 138 -22.29 -4.74 11.49
CA PHE A 138 -21.65 -5.91 12.09
C PHE A 138 -22.01 -7.19 11.34
N PHE A 139 -23.29 -7.44 11.10
CA PHE A 139 -23.73 -8.67 10.46
C PHE A 139 -23.48 -8.69 8.94
N SER A 140 -23.74 -7.59 8.23
CA SER A 140 -23.58 -7.54 6.77
C SER A 140 -22.12 -7.46 6.36
N TYR A 141 -21.38 -6.47 6.85
CA TYR A 141 -19.99 -6.26 6.45
C TYR A 141 -19.02 -7.10 7.28
N GLN A 142 -19.07 -7.01 8.61
CA GLN A 142 -18.00 -7.61 9.43
C GLN A 142 -18.11 -9.12 9.53
N ILE A 143 -19.31 -9.67 9.71
CA ILE A 143 -19.52 -11.11 9.69
C ILE A 143 -19.72 -11.61 8.27
N GLY A 144 -20.58 -10.98 7.47
CA GLY A 144 -20.84 -11.39 6.09
C GLY A 144 -19.62 -11.25 5.18
N HIS A 145 -19.20 -10.02 4.89
CA HIS A 145 -18.10 -9.74 3.94
C HIS A 145 -16.71 -10.11 4.45
N MET A 146 -16.40 -9.83 5.73
CA MET A 146 -15.05 -9.99 6.26
C MET A 146 -14.75 -11.36 6.89
N TYR A 147 -15.76 -12.20 7.12
CA TYR A 147 -15.54 -13.56 7.66
C TYR A 147 -16.23 -14.64 6.82
N MET A 148 -17.56 -14.60 6.71
CA MET A 148 -18.32 -15.63 6.01
C MET A 148 -17.93 -15.75 4.54
N ARG A 149 -17.62 -14.65 3.86
CA ARG A 149 -17.08 -14.68 2.49
C ARG A 149 -15.82 -15.55 2.37
N TYR A 150 -14.82 -15.36 3.24
CA TYR A 150 -13.60 -16.17 3.24
C TYR A 150 -13.83 -17.59 3.72
N PHE A 151 -14.74 -17.79 4.67
CA PHE A 151 -15.15 -19.12 5.08
C PHE A 151 -15.73 -19.89 3.87
N MET A 152 -16.58 -19.24 3.07
CA MET A 152 -17.13 -19.83 1.85
C MET A 152 -16.06 -20.02 0.76
N TRP A 153 -15.03 -19.17 0.65
CA TRP A 153 -13.89 -19.42 -0.24
C TRP A 153 -13.25 -20.79 -0.01
N ASN A 154 -13.15 -21.20 1.25
CA ASN A 154 -12.49 -22.45 1.63
C ASN A 154 -13.40 -23.69 1.49
N PHE A 155 -14.73 -23.53 1.58
CA PHE A 155 -15.66 -24.67 1.69
C PHE A 155 -16.76 -24.72 0.61
N VAL A 156 -16.85 -23.70 -0.24
CA VAL A 156 -17.80 -23.63 -1.38
C VAL A 156 -17.06 -23.32 -2.68
N GLY A 157 -16.12 -22.38 -2.64
CA GLY A 157 -15.32 -21.96 -3.79
C GLY A 157 -15.07 -20.46 -3.81
N ARG A 158 -14.15 -20.01 -4.67
CA ARG A 158 -13.66 -18.63 -4.75
C ARG A 158 -13.84 -18.11 -6.17
N GLN A 159 -14.45 -16.92 -6.32
CA GLN A 159 -14.71 -16.31 -7.63
C GLN A 159 -13.41 -15.87 -8.32
N ASN A 160 -12.53 -15.23 -7.56
CA ASN A 160 -11.17 -14.85 -7.93
C ASN A 160 -10.42 -14.40 -6.66
N ASP A 161 -9.11 -14.19 -6.80
CA ASP A 161 -8.21 -13.76 -5.73
C ASP A 161 -8.01 -12.24 -5.66
N ILE A 162 -8.77 -11.48 -6.43
CA ILE A 162 -8.68 -10.02 -6.48
C ILE A 162 -9.45 -9.42 -5.32
N GLN A 163 -8.87 -8.41 -4.69
CA GLN A 163 -9.46 -7.79 -3.51
C GLN A 163 -10.82 -7.15 -3.81
N GLY A 164 -11.85 -7.58 -3.07
CA GLY A 164 -13.21 -7.03 -3.14
C GLY A 164 -13.59 -6.15 -1.94
N ASN A 165 -14.36 -5.09 -2.20
CA ASN A 165 -14.98 -4.21 -1.22
C ASN A 165 -16.51 -4.30 -1.20
N GLY A 166 -17.08 -5.29 -1.88
CA GLY A 166 -18.53 -5.53 -1.97
C GLY A 166 -19.05 -5.56 -3.40
N GLU A 167 -18.19 -5.30 -4.39
CA GLU A 167 -18.50 -5.40 -5.81
C GLU A 167 -18.74 -6.86 -6.22
N LYS A 168 -19.55 -7.08 -7.25
CA LYS A 168 -19.91 -8.43 -7.72
C LYS A 168 -18.81 -9.15 -8.51
N THR A 169 -17.80 -8.42 -8.98
CA THR A 169 -16.74 -8.96 -9.85
C THR A 169 -15.47 -9.37 -9.12
N HIS A 170 -15.28 -8.94 -7.86
CA HIS A 170 -14.01 -9.12 -7.15
C HIS A 170 -14.19 -9.78 -5.79
N GLY A 171 -13.44 -10.86 -5.58
CA GLY A 171 -13.27 -11.49 -4.28
C GLY A 171 -14.53 -12.12 -3.69
N ASN A 172 -15.55 -12.48 -4.49
CA ASN A 172 -16.71 -13.21 -3.95
C ASN A 172 -16.41 -14.70 -3.80
N TRP A 173 -17.29 -15.42 -3.10
CA TRP A 173 -17.32 -16.88 -3.18
C TRP A 173 -18.21 -17.30 -4.36
N ILE A 174 -17.93 -18.45 -4.95
CA ILE A 174 -18.70 -19.03 -6.04
C ILE A 174 -18.85 -20.53 -5.80
N SER A 175 -19.97 -21.12 -6.20
CA SER A 175 -20.25 -22.54 -5.97
C SER A 175 -19.95 -23.44 -7.16
N GLY A 176 -20.02 -22.92 -8.38
CA GLY A 176 -20.04 -23.70 -9.62
C GLY A 176 -21.46 -24.13 -10.03
N ILE A 177 -22.49 -23.57 -9.39
CA ILE A 177 -23.90 -23.82 -9.69
C ILE A 177 -24.51 -22.51 -10.18
N SER A 178 -24.65 -22.36 -11.51
CA SER A 178 -25.06 -21.11 -12.16
C SER A 178 -26.33 -20.50 -11.56
N ALA A 179 -27.35 -21.30 -11.25
CA ALA A 179 -28.58 -20.78 -10.65
C ALA A 179 -28.38 -20.08 -9.28
N ILE A 180 -27.38 -20.49 -8.50
CA ILE A 180 -27.04 -19.88 -7.21
C ILE A 180 -26.10 -18.70 -7.42
N ASP A 181 -25.12 -18.87 -8.30
CA ASP A 181 -24.06 -17.89 -8.53
C ASP A 181 -24.60 -16.67 -9.29
N ASP A 182 -25.35 -16.88 -10.37
CA ASP A 182 -25.94 -15.82 -11.21
C ASP A 182 -26.96 -14.98 -10.44
N ALA A 183 -27.73 -15.61 -9.55
CA ALA A 183 -28.70 -14.92 -8.70
C ALA A 183 -28.03 -13.91 -7.74
N ARG A 184 -26.76 -14.11 -7.41
CA ARG A 184 -25.99 -13.24 -6.52
C ARG A 184 -25.10 -12.26 -7.28
N LEU A 185 -24.41 -12.75 -8.31
CA LEU A 185 -23.28 -12.07 -8.95
C LEU A 185 -23.58 -11.60 -10.39
N GLY A 186 -24.76 -11.93 -10.93
CA GLY A 186 -25.07 -11.73 -12.34
C GLY A 186 -24.47 -12.84 -13.22
N ASP A 187 -24.77 -12.82 -14.51
CA ASP A 187 -24.34 -13.85 -15.47
C ASP A 187 -22.82 -13.99 -15.51
N GLN A 188 -22.32 -15.10 -14.93
CA GLN A 188 -20.89 -15.33 -14.82
C GLN A 188 -20.25 -15.71 -16.16
N SER A 189 -21.02 -16.15 -17.16
CA SER A 189 -20.49 -16.49 -18.49
C SER A 189 -20.05 -15.26 -19.30
N MET A 190 -20.59 -14.09 -18.95
CA MET A 190 -20.31 -12.81 -19.59
C MET A 190 -19.21 -12.01 -18.89
N MET A 191 -18.57 -12.52 -17.83
CA MET A 191 -17.57 -11.78 -17.06
C MET A 191 -16.45 -11.20 -17.94
N PRO A 192 -15.78 -10.11 -17.51
CA PRO A 192 -14.57 -9.62 -18.15
C PRO A 192 -13.56 -10.75 -18.43
N ILE A 193 -12.94 -10.72 -19.62
CA ILE A 193 -12.09 -11.81 -20.15
C ILE A 193 -10.93 -12.15 -19.20
N ASP A 194 -10.34 -11.15 -18.56
CA ASP A 194 -9.26 -11.29 -17.59
C ASP A 194 -9.71 -11.94 -16.28
N LEU A 195 -10.98 -11.77 -15.91
CA LEU A 195 -11.57 -12.42 -14.74
C LEU A 195 -11.96 -13.88 -15.03
N GLN A 196 -12.41 -14.19 -16.25
CA GLN A 196 -12.71 -15.56 -16.66
C GLN A 196 -11.46 -16.46 -16.68
N SER A 197 -10.30 -15.86 -16.97
CA SER A 197 -9.01 -16.56 -17.06
C SER A 197 -8.21 -16.53 -15.74
N ASN A 198 -8.79 -16.01 -14.66
CA ASN A 198 -8.13 -15.93 -13.36
C ASN A 198 -8.01 -17.34 -12.74
N LYS A 199 -6.79 -17.85 -12.56
CA LYS A 199 -6.56 -19.19 -11.99
C LYS A 199 -7.02 -19.33 -10.54
N GLY A 200 -7.22 -18.24 -9.81
CA GLY A 200 -7.80 -18.23 -8.47
C GLY A 200 -9.32 -18.49 -8.43
N HIS A 201 -9.95 -18.80 -9.57
CA HIS A 201 -11.36 -19.19 -9.69
C HIS A 201 -11.57 -20.68 -9.42
N ASN A 202 -12.16 -21.01 -8.27
CA ASN A 202 -12.22 -22.38 -7.75
C ASN A 202 -13.67 -22.73 -7.36
N THR A 203 -14.16 -23.92 -7.73
CA THR A 203 -15.55 -24.36 -7.47
C THR A 203 -15.60 -25.72 -6.75
N TYR A 204 -16.27 -25.79 -5.59
CA TYR A 204 -16.37 -27.02 -4.78
C TYR A 204 -17.81 -27.54 -4.61
N PHE A 205 -18.80 -26.90 -5.25
CA PHE A 205 -20.19 -27.35 -5.30
C PHE A 205 -20.81 -27.58 -3.91
N PHE A 206 -20.38 -26.81 -2.90
CA PHE A 206 -20.75 -26.97 -1.48
C PHE A 206 -20.36 -28.30 -0.83
N LEU A 207 -19.65 -29.20 -1.51
CA LEU A 207 -19.34 -30.54 -1.00
C LEU A 207 -18.56 -30.51 0.33
N PRO A 208 -17.48 -29.70 0.48
CA PRO A 208 -16.78 -29.59 1.76
C PRO A 208 -17.68 -29.00 2.86
N LEU A 209 -18.46 -27.96 2.55
CA LEU A 209 -19.36 -27.31 3.49
C LEU A 209 -20.42 -28.29 4.03
N ILE A 210 -21.11 -29.00 3.13
CA ILE A 210 -22.18 -29.94 3.49
C ILE A 210 -21.61 -31.06 4.37
N LEU A 211 -20.47 -31.64 3.99
CA LEU A 211 -19.84 -32.70 4.77
C LEU A 211 -19.43 -32.22 6.17
N GLY A 212 -18.88 -31.00 6.27
CA GLY A 212 -18.56 -30.37 7.56
C GLY A 212 -19.79 -30.11 8.43
N LEU A 213 -20.91 -29.66 7.86
CA LEU A 213 -22.15 -29.45 8.60
C LEU A 213 -22.74 -30.78 9.13
N ILE A 214 -22.68 -31.86 8.32
CA ILE A 214 -23.07 -33.20 8.76
C ILE A 214 -22.21 -33.64 9.95
N GLY A 215 -20.89 -33.43 9.87
CA GLY A 215 -19.98 -33.80 10.95
C GLY A 215 -20.13 -32.97 12.21
N LEU A 216 -20.43 -31.67 12.10
CA LEU A 216 -20.77 -30.80 13.24
C LEU A 216 -22.01 -31.33 13.96
N TYR A 217 -23.08 -31.61 13.21
CA TYR A 217 -24.32 -32.16 13.76
C TYR A 217 -24.08 -33.52 14.43
N PHE A 218 -23.35 -34.41 13.76
CA PHE A 218 -22.99 -35.72 14.30
C PHE A 218 -22.17 -35.61 15.59
N HIS A 219 -21.17 -34.71 15.63
CA HIS A 219 -20.34 -34.48 16.80
C HIS A 219 -21.18 -34.03 17.99
N LEU A 220 -22.10 -33.08 17.79
CA LEU A 220 -22.97 -32.58 18.85
C LEU A 220 -23.92 -33.65 19.41
N ILE A 221 -24.44 -34.54 18.57
CA ILE A 221 -25.32 -35.62 19.03
C ILE A 221 -24.56 -36.71 19.77
N LYS A 222 -23.37 -37.08 19.27
CA LYS A 222 -22.60 -38.19 19.84
C LYS A 222 -21.84 -37.79 21.09
N ASN A 223 -21.27 -36.58 21.11
CA ASN A 223 -20.50 -36.08 22.23
C ASN A 223 -20.50 -34.54 22.24
N TYR A 224 -21.56 -33.96 22.80
CA TYR A 224 -21.71 -32.51 22.86
C TYR A 224 -20.60 -31.81 23.67
N LYS A 225 -19.97 -32.48 24.65
CA LYS A 225 -18.93 -31.87 25.48
C LYS A 225 -17.69 -31.56 24.64
N ASP A 226 -17.21 -32.54 23.89
CA ASP A 226 -16.10 -32.36 22.96
C ASP A 226 -16.51 -31.46 21.79
N GLY A 227 -17.76 -31.57 21.32
CA GLY A 227 -18.33 -30.70 20.29
C GLY A 227 -18.28 -29.22 20.68
N ILE A 228 -18.61 -28.87 21.92
CA ILE A 228 -18.53 -27.50 22.44
C ILE A 228 -17.09 -26.99 22.44
N VAL A 229 -16.09 -27.83 22.73
CA VAL A 229 -14.67 -27.42 22.67
C VAL A 229 -14.28 -27.01 21.25
N VAL A 230 -14.65 -27.80 20.24
CA VAL A 230 -14.36 -27.46 18.83
C VAL A 230 -15.15 -26.23 18.38
N ILE A 231 -16.41 -26.07 18.81
CA ILE A 231 -17.20 -24.85 18.55
C ILE A 231 -16.52 -23.63 19.17
N ALA A 232 -16.04 -23.73 20.41
CA ALA A 232 -15.33 -22.64 21.07
C ALA A 232 -14.07 -22.27 20.28
N LEU A 233 -13.28 -23.25 19.82
CA LEU A 233 -12.14 -23.00 18.95
C LEU A 233 -12.55 -22.27 17.66
N PHE A 234 -13.58 -22.77 16.97
CA PHE A 234 -14.11 -22.17 15.74
C PHE A 234 -14.56 -20.71 15.94
N VAL A 235 -15.34 -20.43 17.00
CA VAL A 235 -15.87 -19.10 17.29
C VAL A 235 -14.77 -18.16 17.75
N MET A 236 -13.88 -18.59 18.65
CA MET A 236 -12.82 -17.75 19.21
C MET A 236 -11.75 -17.38 18.17
N THR A 237 -11.52 -18.24 17.19
CA THR A 237 -10.52 -18.01 16.12
C THR A 237 -11.13 -17.50 14.81
N GLY A 238 -12.45 -17.28 14.78
CA GLY A 238 -13.15 -16.69 13.65
C GLY A 238 -13.92 -15.44 14.07
N ILE A 239 -15.17 -15.63 14.47
CA ILE A 239 -16.12 -14.55 14.79
C ILE A 239 -15.61 -13.63 15.92
N ALA A 240 -14.97 -14.16 16.96
CA ALA A 240 -14.47 -13.33 18.06
C ALA A 240 -13.32 -12.41 17.62
N ILE A 241 -12.50 -12.82 16.66
CA ILE A 241 -11.44 -11.97 16.08
C ILE A 241 -12.08 -10.76 15.38
N ILE A 242 -13.19 -10.95 14.66
CA ILE A 242 -13.95 -9.85 14.06
C ILE A 242 -14.46 -8.87 15.11
N VAL A 243 -15.03 -9.39 16.20
CA VAL A 243 -15.51 -8.57 17.32
C VAL A 243 -14.36 -7.75 17.90
N TYR A 244 -13.20 -8.36 18.12
CA TYR A 244 -12.03 -7.69 18.68
C TYR A 244 -11.41 -6.65 17.74
N LEU A 245 -11.13 -7.03 16.49
CA LEU A 245 -10.44 -6.17 15.53
C LEU A 245 -11.30 -5.02 15.00
N ASN A 246 -12.63 -5.19 15.01
CA ASN A 246 -13.58 -4.23 14.45
C ASN A 246 -13.15 -3.75 13.04
N PRO A 247 -13.03 -4.67 12.06
CA PRO A 247 -12.52 -4.33 10.74
C PRO A 247 -13.38 -3.23 10.10
N TYR A 248 -12.71 -2.21 9.56
CA TYR A 248 -13.34 -1.08 8.89
C TYR A 248 -13.39 -1.30 7.36
N PRO A 249 -14.27 -0.61 6.62
CA PRO A 249 -14.36 -0.71 5.16
C PRO A 249 -13.07 -0.29 4.43
N TYR A 250 -12.86 -0.78 3.21
CA TYR A 250 -11.65 -0.52 2.42
C TYR A 250 -10.36 -0.91 3.15
N GLN A 251 -10.29 -2.17 3.57
CA GLN A 251 -9.03 -2.76 4.01
C GLN A 251 -7.97 -2.62 2.91
N PRO A 252 -6.69 -2.52 3.24
CA PRO A 252 -5.63 -2.35 2.22
C PRO A 252 -5.36 -3.62 1.39
N ARG A 253 -5.85 -4.78 1.84
CA ARG A 253 -5.72 -6.11 1.22
C ARG A 253 -6.69 -7.09 1.86
N GLU A 254 -6.87 -8.25 1.24
CA GLU A 254 -7.61 -9.37 1.82
C GLU A 254 -6.95 -9.88 3.12
N ARG A 255 -7.77 -10.40 4.05
CA ARG A 255 -7.37 -10.81 5.41
C ARG A 255 -7.86 -12.20 5.82
N ASP A 256 -8.10 -13.07 4.86
CA ASP A 256 -8.48 -14.46 5.06
C ASP A 256 -7.54 -15.22 6.03
N TYR A 257 -6.23 -14.96 5.98
CA TYR A 257 -5.21 -15.55 6.86
C TYR A 257 -5.46 -15.31 8.35
N ALA A 258 -6.20 -14.25 8.73
CA ALA A 258 -6.49 -13.95 10.13
C ALA A 258 -7.42 -15.00 10.77
N TYR A 259 -8.13 -15.80 9.98
CA TYR A 259 -9.14 -16.75 10.45
C TYR A 259 -8.80 -18.22 10.13
N VAL A 260 -7.58 -18.51 9.66
CA VAL A 260 -7.16 -19.86 9.25
C VAL A 260 -7.40 -20.91 10.33
N ALA A 261 -7.22 -20.55 11.61
CA ALA A 261 -7.49 -21.46 12.71
C ALA A 261 -8.97 -21.87 12.83
N SER A 262 -9.93 -21.03 12.45
CA SER A 262 -11.34 -21.45 12.42
C SER A 262 -11.62 -22.38 11.24
N TYR A 263 -10.92 -22.22 10.12
CA TYR A 263 -11.01 -23.15 8.98
C TYR A 263 -10.48 -24.53 9.35
N TYR A 264 -9.39 -24.61 10.11
CA TYR A 264 -8.88 -25.87 10.66
C TYR A 264 -9.88 -26.52 11.61
N ALA A 265 -10.55 -25.74 12.47
CA ALA A 265 -11.62 -26.27 13.33
C ALA A 265 -12.78 -26.86 12.51
N PHE A 266 -13.17 -26.20 11.41
CA PHE A 266 -14.21 -26.72 10.52
C PHE A 266 -13.78 -27.99 9.77
N ALA A 267 -12.50 -28.10 9.38
CA ALA A 267 -11.95 -29.30 8.75
C ALA A 267 -12.03 -30.56 9.64
N ILE A 268 -11.97 -30.40 10.97
CA ILE A 268 -12.23 -31.50 11.91
C ILE A 268 -13.64 -32.05 11.71
N TRP A 269 -14.64 -31.17 11.56
CA TRP A 269 -16.00 -31.59 11.29
C TRP A 269 -16.17 -32.21 9.90
N ILE A 270 -15.41 -31.79 8.89
CA ILE A 270 -15.41 -32.49 7.59
C ILE A 270 -15.00 -33.95 7.79
N GLY A 271 -13.93 -34.21 8.55
CA GLY A 271 -13.51 -35.58 8.88
C GLY A 271 -14.56 -36.37 9.67
N LEU A 272 -15.20 -35.74 10.66
CA LEU A 272 -16.31 -36.36 11.41
C LEU A 272 -17.56 -36.57 10.55
N GLY A 273 -17.75 -35.79 9.48
CA GLY A 273 -18.80 -35.99 8.49
C GLY A 273 -18.65 -37.32 7.75
N VAL A 274 -17.42 -37.70 7.40
CA VAL A 274 -17.11 -39.02 6.82
C VAL A 274 -17.53 -40.14 7.78
N LEU A 275 -17.18 -40.00 9.06
CA LEU A 275 -17.57 -40.94 10.11
C LEU A 275 -19.09 -41.01 10.29
N ALA A 276 -19.78 -39.88 10.23
CA ALA A 276 -21.23 -39.80 10.32
C ALA A 276 -21.93 -40.56 9.18
N LEU A 277 -21.46 -40.38 7.95
CA LEU A 277 -21.97 -41.11 6.78
C LEU A 277 -21.72 -42.62 6.90
N TYR A 278 -20.52 -43.01 7.36
CA TYR A 278 -20.22 -44.42 7.64
C TYR A 278 -21.16 -45.02 8.70
N GLU A 279 -21.32 -44.35 9.84
CA GLU A 279 -22.19 -44.79 10.94
C GLU A 279 -23.66 -44.92 10.52
N TRP A 280 -24.11 -44.08 9.60
CA TRP A 280 -25.46 -44.14 9.05
C TRP A 280 -25.62 -45.29 8.04
N LEU A 281 -24.72 -45.41 7.07
CA LEU A 281 -24.84 -46.38 5.96
C LEU A 281 -24.48 -47.82 6.35
N LYS A 282 -23.61 -48.02 7.35
CA LYS A 282 -23.27 -49.38 7.83
C LYS A 282 -24.48 -50.14 8.39
N LYS A 283 -25.59 -49.45 8.66
CA LYS A 283 -26.87 -50.06 9.08
C LYS A 283 -27.56 -50.82 7.93
N TYR A 284 -27.24 -50.46 6.69
CA TYR A 284 -27.91 -50.98 5.49
C TYR A 284 -26.97 -51.81 4.59
N MET A 285 -25.66 -51.81 4.89
CA MET A 285 -24.61 -52.40 4.05
C MET A 285 -23.50 -53.04 4.90
N ASN A 286 -22.65 -53.87 4.28
CA ASN A 286 -21.51 -54.48 4.97
C ASN A 286 -20.53 -53.40 5.49
N PRO A 287 -20.15 -53.42 6.79
CA PRO A 287 -19.30 -52.38 7.37
C PRO A 287 -17.96 -52.16 6.66
N ASN A 288 -17.26 -53.22 6.24
CA ASN A 288 -15.96 -53.10 5.58
C ASN A 288 -16.09 -52.48 4.18
N VAL A 289 -17.15 -52.83 3.46
CA VAL A 289 -17.47 -52.25 2.15
C VAL A 289 -17.86 -50.79 2.31
N THR A 290 -18.74 -50.46 3.27
CA THR A 290 -19.15 -49.08 3.55
C THR A 290 -17.97 -48.20 3.94
N ALA A 291 -17.10 -48.67 4.83
CA ALA A 291 -15.91 -47.93 5.26
C ALA A 291 -15.00 -47.59 4.06
N THR A 292 -14.69 -48.58 3.23
CA THR A 292 -13.86 -48.40 2.03
C THR A 292 -14.53 -47.45 1.03
N ALA A 293 -15.80 -47.66 0.72
CA ALA A 293 -16.52 -46.88 -0.28
C ALA A 293 -16.69 -45.41 0.14
N ILE A 294 -17.09 -45.14 1.39
CA ILE A 294 -17.30 -43.77 1.88
C ILE A 294 -15.99 -43.03 2.02
N THR A 295 -14.93 -43.70 2.50
CA THR A 295 -13.59 -43.08 2.55
C THR A 295 -13.11 -42.72 1.14
N GLY A 296 -13.17 -43.65 0.18
CA GLY A 296 -12.75 -43.39 -1.20
C GLY A 296 -13.57 -42.28 -1.87
N LEU A 297 -14.90 -42.34 -1.75
CA LEU A 297 -15.80 -41.36 -2.37
C LEU A 297 -15.59 -39.96 -1.79
N THR A 298 -15.51 -39.83 -0.46
CA THR A 298 -15.32 -38.52 0.18
C THR A 298 -13.93 -37.95 -0.06
N LEU A 299 -12.88 -38.78 -0.13
CA LEU A 299 -11.54 -38.36 -0.52
C LEU A 299 -11.50 -37.79 -1.94
N ILE A 300 -12.22 -38.41 -2.89
CA ILE A 300 -12.31 -37.93 -4.27
C ILE A 300 -13.14 -36.64 -4.36
N LEU A 301 -14.35 -36.64 -3.78
CA LEU A 301 -15.31 -35.55 -3.93
C LEU A 301 -14.95 -34.28 -3.13
N VAL A 302 -14.19 -34.39 -2.05
CA VAL A 302 -13.84 -33.24 -1.20
C VAL A 302 -12.37 -32.88 -1.36
N PRO A 303 -11.37 -33.56 -0.75
CA PRO A 303 -9.96 -33.27 -1.01
C PRO A 303 -9.54 -33.37 -2.48
N GLY A 304 -10.08 -34.30 -3.26
CA GLY A 304 -9.71 -34.50 -4.67
C GLY A 304 -10.12 -33.32 -5.56
N ILE A 305 -11.37 -32.85 -5.43
CA ILE A 305 -11.83 -31.64 -6.13
C ILE A 305 -11.06 -30.41 -5.65
N MET A 306 -10.85 -30.25 -4.35
CA MET A 306 -10.06 -29.13 -3.83
C MET A 306 -8.62 -29.17 -4.37
N ALA A 307 -7.98 -30.33 -4.44
CA ALA A 307 -6.65 -30.46 -5.02
C ALA A 307 -6.65 -30.11 -6.52
N GLN A 308 -7.62 -30.62 -7.30
CA GLN A 308 -7.73 -30.32 -8.73
C GLN A 308 -7.92 -28.82 -8.98
N GLN A 309 -8.82 -28.19 -8.24
CA GLN A 309 -9.22 -26.79 -8.44
C GLN A 309 -8.17 -25.80 -7.94
N ASN A 310 -7.27 -26.19 -7.02
CA ASN A 310 -6.32 -25.27 -6.39
C ASN A 310 -4.85 -25.57 -6.75
N TRP A 311 -4.58 -26.51 -7.67
CA TRP A 311 -3.18 -26.90 -7.91
C TRP A 311 -2.42 -25.81 -8.66
N ASP A 312 -3.03 -25.22 -9.68
CA ASP A 312 -2.42 -24.24 -10.58
C ASP A 312 -2.29 -22.85 -9.95
N ASP A 313 -3.21 -22.44 -9.08
CA ASP A 313 -3.12 -21.16 -8.35
C ASP A 313 -2.19 -21.24 -7.13
N HIS A 314 -2.03 -22.41 -6.49
CA HIS A 314 -1.13 -22.60 -5.34
C HIS A 314 0.29 -23.05 -5.71
N ASP A 315 0.54 -23.59 -6.90
CA ASP A 315 1.89 -23.98 -7.31
C ASP A 315 2.79 -22.75 -7.51
N ARG A 316 3.74 -22.57 -6.59
CA ARG A 316 4.71 -21.46 -6.61
C ARG A 316 6.03 -21.81 -7.30
N SER A 317 6.14 -23.01 -7.86
CA SER A 317 7.31 -23.44 -8.63
C SER A 317 7.57 -22.46 -9.78
N GLY A 318 8.83 -22.11 -10.01
CA GLY A 318 9.22 -21.18 -11.08
C GLY A 318 8.85 -19.70 -10.84
N ARG A 319 8.16 -19.33 -9.75
CA ARG A 319 7.77 -17.94 -9.46
C ARG A 319 8.94 -17.14 -8.84
N TYR A 320 9.87 -16.67 -9.67
CA TYR A 320 11.02 -15.83 -9.25
C TYR A 320 10.81 -14.32 -9.42
N ASN A 321 9.62 -13.89 -9.85
CA ASN A 321 9.34 -12.49 -10.16
C ASN A 321 9.53 -11.56 -8.95
N THR A 322 9.12 -11.95 -7.74
CA THR A 322 9.27 -11.12 -6.53
C THR A 322 10.73 -10.80 -6.24
N ILE A 323 11.61 -11.80 -6.33
CA ILE A 323 13.05 -11.59 -6.14
C ILE A 323 13.68 -10.84 -7.33
N ASN A 324 13.25 -11.11 -8.56
CA ASN A 324 13.73 -10.38 -9.74
C ASN A 324 13.33 -8.90 -9.69
N ILE A 325 12.12 -8.56 -9.26
CA ILE A 325 11.67 -7.18 -9.03
C ILE A 325 12.53 -6.51 -7.97
N ALA A 326 12.82 -7.18 -6.84
CA ALA A 326 13.70 -6.65 -5.82
C ALA A 326 15.12 -6.37 -6.35
N LYS A 327 15.69 -7.31 -7.11
CA LYS A 327 16.99 -7.16 -7.79
C LYS A 327 16.95 -5.98 -8.77
N ASN A 328 15.87 -5.81 -9.53
CA ASN A 328 15.70 -4.71 -10.49
C ASN A 328 15.58 -3.34 -9.79
N TYR A 329 14.87 -3.24 -8.67
CA TYR A 329 14.85 -2.03 -7.82
C TYR A 329 16.24 -1.64 -7.32
N LEU A 330 16.99 -2.60 -6.78
CA LEU A 330 18.35 -2.35 -6.30
C LEU A 330 19.26 -1.94 -7.47
N ASN A 331 19.17 -2.65 -8.61
CA ASN A 331 19.99 -2.36 -9.79
C ASN A 331 19.59 -1.10 -10.56
N SER A 332 18.44 -0.50 -10.25
CA SER A 332 18.06 0.85 -10.69
C SER A 332 18.95 1.92 -10.06
N CYS A 333 19.39 1.70 -8.82
CA CYS A 333 20.09 2.71 -8.05
C CYS A 333 21.59 2.76 -8.40
N ALA A 334 22.14 3.98 -8.46
CA ALA A 334 23.60 4.19 -8.52
C ALA A 334 24.32 3.64 -7.26
N PRO A 335 25.65 3.42 -7.30
CA PRO A 335 26.41 2.89 -6.16
C PRO A 335 26.25 3.74 -4.89
N ASN A 336 26.23 3.05 -3.74
CA ASN A 336 26.07 3.63 -2.42
C ASN A 336 24.81 4.52 -2.29
N ALA A 337 23.72 4.23 -2.99
CA ALA A 337 22.51 5.05 -2.91
C ALA A 337 21.76 4.93 -1.56
N ILE A 338 20.92 5.92 -1.27
CA ILE A 338 19.82 5.81 -0.30
C ILE A 338 18.53 5.59 -1.09
N LEU A 339 17.82 4.50 -0.83
CA LEU A 339 16.54 4.18 -1.46
C LEU A 339 15.42 4.27 -0.43
N PHE A 340 14.52 5.23 -0.60
CA PHE A 340 13.30 5.34 0.18
C PHE A 340 12.21 4.43 -0.38
N THR A 341 11.59 3.67 0.52
CA THR A 341 10.46 2.77 0.25
C THR A 341 9.31 3.11 1.18
N ASN A 342 8.11 2.61 0.88
CA ASN A 342 6.92 2.87 1.65
C ASN A 342 6.03 1.63 1.79
N GLY A 343 6.29 0.86 2.85
CA GLY A 343 5.48 -0.28 3.27
C GLY A 343 6.18 -1.62 3.12
N ASP A 344 5.42 -2.70 3.27
CA ASP A 344 5.98 -4.04 3.37
C ASP A 344 6.30 -4.63 1.98
N ASN A 345 5.42 -4.37 1.00
CA ASN A 345 5.47 -4.99 -0.33
C ASN A 345 6.66 -4.56 -1.19
N ASP A 346 7.18 -3.36 -0.97
CA ASP A 346 8.41 -2.89 -1.63
C ASP A 346 9.65 -3.17 -0.76
N THR A 347 9.57 -3.01 0.57
CA THR A 347 10.74 -3.11 1.45
C THR A 347 11.19 -4.55 1.70
N PHE A 348 10.27 -5.46 2.01
CA PHE A 348 10.66 -6.80 2.47
C PHE A 348 11.35 -7.64 1.39
N PRO A 349 10.91 -7.63 0.12
CA PRO A 349 11.65 -8.29 -0.95
C PRO A 349 13.08 -7.73 -1.12
N LEU A 350 13.27 -6.42 -0.95
CA LEU A 350 14.59 -5.80 -1.06
C LEU A 350 15.51 -6.20 0.11
N TRP A 351 14.98 -6.23 1.34
CA TRP A 351 15.74 -6.77 2.47
C TRP A 351 16.10 -8.23 2.26
N TYR A 352 15.18 -9.07 1.81
CA TYR A 352 15.52 -10.46 1.47
C TYR A 352 16.66 -10.52 0.42
N ALA A 353 16.58 -9.71 -0.64
CA ALA A 353 17.62 -9.66 -1.66
C ALA A 353 19.00 -9.20 -1.13
N GLN A 354 19.05 -8.31 -0.15
CA GLN A 354 20.31 -7.90 0.49
C GLN A 354 20.82 -8.94 1.50
N GLU A 355 19.94 -9.36 2.42
CA GLU A 355 20.25 -10.18 3.60
C GLU A 355 20.56 -11.64 3.25
N VAL A 356 19.85 -12.20 2.28
CA VAL A 356 19.95 -13.62 1.91
C VAL A 356 20.72 -13.79 0.61
N GLU A 357 20.43 -12.96 -0.39
CA GLU A 357 21.01 -13.12 -1.74
C GLU A 357 22.28 -12.28 -1.96
N GLY A 358 22.64 -11.40 -1.01
CA GLY A 358 23.86 -10.57 -1.08
C GLY A 358 23.85 -9.51 -2.19
N VAL A 359 22.68 -9.12 -2.71
CA VAL A 359 22.56 -8.21 -3.85
C VAL A 359 22.65 -6.76 -3.39
N ARG A 360 23.59 -5.99 -3.97
CA ARG A 360 23.68 -4.53 -3.77
C ARG A 360 23.62 -4.11 -2.30
N THR A 361 24.45 -4.76 -1.48
CA THR A 361 24.55 -4.45 -0.04
C THR A 361 25.14 -3.06 0.26
N ASP A 362 25.54 -2.33 -0.77
CA ASP A 362 25.94 -0.92 -0.76
C ASP A 362 24.76 0.07 -0.64
N ILE A 363 23.54 -0.35 -0.98
CA ILE A 363 22.36 0.52 -0.94
C ILE A 363 21.76 0.58 0.48
N LYS A 364 21.51 1.78 0.99
CA LYS A 364 20.76 1.98 2.25
C LYS A 364 19.27 2.05 1.96
N ILE A 365 18.52 1.03 2.38
CA ILE A 365 17.06 1.00 2.26
C ILE A 365 16.43 1.67 3.49
N VAL A 366 15.60 2.69 3.25
CA VAL A 366 14.89 3.44 4.30
C VAL A 366 13.39 3.33 4.09
N ASN A 367 12.74 2.50 4.90
CA ASN A 367 11.28 2.38 4.91
C ASN A 367 10.66 3.56 5.68
N LEU A 368 9.92 4.42 4.97
CA LEU A 368 9.33 5.63 5.54
C LEU A 368 8.25 5.36 6.59
N SER A 369 7.58 4.21 6.57
CA SER A 369 6.60 3.83 7.60
C SER A 369 7.29 3.49 8.94
N LEU A 370 8.48 2.90 8.89
CA LEU A 370 9.29 2.60 10.07
C LEU A 370 10.16 3.79 10.51
N PHE A 371 10.51 4.69 9.59
CA PHE A 371 11.30 5.90 9.84
C PHE A 371 10.62 6.94 10.74
N ASN A 372 9.38 6.66 11.13
CA ASN A 372 8.67 7.39 12.19
C ASN A 372 9.09 6.96 13.61
N THR A 373 9.87 5.87 13.74
CA THR A 373 10.28 5.30 15.03
C THR A 373 11.75 5.56 15.32
N ASP A 374 12.06 5.84 16.59
CA ASP A 374 13.41 6.19 17.05
C ASP A 374 14.43 5.05 16.86
N TRP A 375 14.02 3.81 17.15
CA TRP A 375 14.87 2.63 16.97
C TRP A 375 15.25 2.39 15.50
N TYR A 376 14.36 2.71 14.55
CA TYR A 376 14.65 2.55 13.12
C TYR A 376 15.54 3.69 12.61
N VAL A 377 15.33 4.93 13.08
CA VAL A 377 16.27 6.04 12.84
C VAL A 377 17.67 5.66 13.35
N ASP A 378 17.78 5.07 14.54
CA ASP A 378 19.06 4.58 15.10
C ASP A 378 19.69 3.47 14.23
N GLN A 379 18.89 2.66 13.53
CA GLN A 379 19.40 1.68 12.56
C GLN A 379 19.95 2.38 11.31
N MET A 380 19.25 3.38 10.76
CA MET A 380 19.69 4.08 9.54
C MET A 380 20.96 4.90 9.75
N ARG A 381 21.23 5.33 10.98
CA ARG A 381 22.45 6.05 11.39
C ARG A 381 23.68 5.15 11.59
N ARG A 382 23.56 3.86 11.29
CA ARG A 382 24.68 2.91 11.37
C ARG A 382 25.00 2.36 9.97
N LYS A 383 26.26 1.99 9.80
CA LYS A 383 26.67 1.21 8.64
C LYS A 383 25.97 -0.15 8.70
N THR A 384 25.42 -0.59 7.57
CA THR A 384 24.76 -1.89 7.42
C THR A 384 25.39 -2.50 6.19
N TYR A 385 26.11 -3.61 6.34
CA TYR A 385 26.94 -4.17 5.26
C TYR A 385 27.90 -3.11 4.70
N GLU A 386 27.86 -2.89 3.38
CA GLU A 386 28.66 -1.87 2.69
C GLU A 386 27.98 -0.50 2.69
N ALA A 387 26.67 -0.43 2.97
CA ALA A 387 25.90 0.81 2.95
C ALA A 387 26.24 1.73 4.13
N GLU A 388 26.78 2.90 3.81
CA GLU A 388 27.11 3.95 4.79
C GLU A 388 25.88 4.47 5.55
N PRO A 389 26.03 5.04 6.76
CA PRO A 389 24.95 5.72 7.49
C PRO A 389 24.26 6.80 6.65
N ILE A 390 22.98 7.07 6.93
CA ILE A 390 22.33 8.29 6.40
C ILE A 390 22.89 9.53 7.11
N PRO A 391 23.05 10.68 6.41
CA PRO A 391 23.48 11.91 7.05
C PRO A 391 22.31 12.49 7.85
N LEU A 392 22.48 12.69 9.16
CA LEU A 392 21.54 13.43 10.00
C LEU A 392 22.34 14.40 10.87
N SER A 393 21.89 15.65 10.98
CA SER A 393 22.55 16.69 11.77
C SER A 393 22.17 16.64 13.25
N ILE A 394 21.07 15.94 13.57
CA ILE A 394 20.45 15.95 14.88
C ILE A 394 20.91 14.82 15.81
N GLU A 395 20.67 15.00 17.09
CA GLU A 395 20.97 14.06 18.16
C GLU A 395 19.77 13.19 18.54
N ARG A 396 20.02 12.05 19.18
CA ARG A 396 18.97 11.08 19.58
C ARG A 396 17.86 11.69 20.44
N SER A 397 18.20 12.66 21.28
CA SER A 397 17.24 13.40 22.10
C SER A 397 16.20 14.18 21.30
N GLN A 398 16.48 14.50 20.03
CA GLN A 398 15.61 15.32 19.19
C GLN A 398 14.62 14.50 18.36
N TYR A 399 14.75 13.17 18.31
CA TYR A 399 13.82 12.29 17.58
C TYR A 399 13.36 11.06 18.37
N ILE A 400 13.73 10.93 19.65
CA ILE A 400 13.20 9.87 20.51
C ILE A 400 11.67 9.92 20.53
N GLN A 401 11.01 8.76 20.66
CA GLN A 401 9.55 8.66 20.66
C GLN A 401 8.94 9.64 21.68
N GLY A 402 7.92 10.41 21.28
CA GLY A 402 7.32 11.46 22.10
C GLY A 402 7.91 12.86 21.88
N THR A 403 9.08 12.94 21.23
CA THR A 403 9.77 14.19 20.91
C THR A 403 9.75 14.43 19.40
N ASN A 404 9.27 15.60 18.97
CA ASN A 404 9.18 16.00 17.57
C ASN A 404 8.51 14.92 16.67
N ASP A 405 7.48 14.24 17.17
CA ASP A 405 6.71 13.26 16.38
C ASP A 405 5.98 13.91 15.18
N VAL A 406 5.74 15.23 15.28
CA VAL A 406 5.13 16.06 14.24
C VAL A 406 5.84 17.41 14.19
N ALA A 407 6.08 17.93 12.98
CA ALA A 407 6.49 19.31 12.74
C ALA A 407 5.36 20.07 12.03
N TYR A 408 4.92 21.18 12.61
CA TYR A 408 3.86 22.02 12.05
C TYR A 408 4.46 23.16 11.24
N PHE A 409 3.85 23.46 10.09
CA PHE A 409 4.15 24.66 9.31
C PHE A 409 3.22 25.78 9.77
N ILE A 410 3.80 26.83 10.36
CA ILE A 410 3.07 28.00 10.83
C ILE A 410 3.72 29.23 10.20
N ASP A 411 3.08 29.79 9.18
CA ASP A 411 3.59 30.94 8.45
C ASP A 411 3.88 32.11 9.43
N ASN A 412 5.13 32.59 9.43
CA ASN A 412 5.52 33.74 10.24
C ASN A 412 6.22 34.79 9.38
N PRO A 413 5.48 35.82 8.89
CA PRO A 413 6.02 36.87 8.03
C PRO A 413 7.19 37.68 8.62
N LYS A 414 7.36 37.67 9.96
CA LYS A 414 8.49 38.33 10.63
C LYS A 414 9.81 37.57 10.46
N ILE A 415 9.75 36.27 10.19
CA ILE A 415 10.90 35.37 10.05
C ILE A 415 11.06 34.97 8.58
N ALA A 416 9.96 34.58 7.93
CA ALA A 416 9.94 34.13 6.55
C ALA A 416 8.95 34.97 5.73
N LYS A 417 9.47 35.75 4.78
CA LYS A 417 8.67 36.59 3.87
C LYS A 417 7.91 35.70 2.89
N LYS A 418 6.63 36.02 2.69
CA LYS A 418 5.75 35.29 1.77
C LYS A 418 6.32 35.36 0.35
N GLY A 419 6.38 34.21 -0.34
CA GLY A 419 6.90 34.09 -1.70
C GLY A 419 8.39 33.75 -1.79
N ASN A 420 9.17 33.98 -0.72
CA ASN A 420 10.59 33.65 -0.71
C ASN A 420 10.81 32.16 -0.38
N PHE A 421 11.87 31.58 -0.95
CA PHE A 421 12.38 30.25 -0.61
C PHE A 421 13.53 30.37 0.40
N TYR A 422 13.59 29.43 1.34
CA TYR A 422 14.57 29.41 2.44
C TYR A 422 15.37 28.11 2.42
N LYS A 423 16.65 28.19 2.78
CA LYS A 423 17.53 27.02 2.77
C LYS A 423 17.04 26.01 3.81
N LEU A 424 16.89 24.75 3.40
CA LEU A 424 16.33 23.71 4.26
C LEU A 424 17.15 23.52 5.54
N SER A 425 18.48 23.65 5.48
CA SER A 425 19.37 23.60 6.65
C SER A 425 19.05 24.68 7.68
N ASP A 426 18.73 25.90 7.25
CA ASP A 426 18.42 27.00 8.16
C ASP A 426 17.09 26.77 8.86
N LEU A 427 16.13 26.17 8.16
CA LEU A 427 14.83 25.79 8.71
C LEU A 427 14.94 24.63 9.70
N MET A 428 15.80 23.64 9.44
CA MET A 428 16.07 22.55 10.40
C MET A 428 16.79 23.08 11.63
N ASN A 429 17.80 23.94 11.46
CA ASN A 429 18.47 24.63 12.57
C ASN A 429 17.49 25.47 13.40
N PHE A 430 16.53 26.15 12.76
CA PHE A 430 15.47 26.89 13.43
C PHE A 430 14.56 25.95 14.23
N PHE A 431 14.06 24.88 13.60
CA PHE A 431 13.12 23.93 14.21
C PHE A 431 13.72 23.24 15.44
N PHE A 432 14.98 22.80 15.34
CA PHE A 432 15.68 22.05 16.38
C PHE A 432 16.38 22.93 17.43
N SER A 433 16.37 24.26 17.26
CA SER A 433 16.95 25.21 18.21
C SER A 433 16.14 25.30 19.51
N ASP A 434 16.82 25.34 20.65
CA ASP A 434 16.21 25.54 21.98
C ASP A 434 15.95 27.01 22.34
N LYS A 435 16.32 27.96 21.47
CA LYS A 435 16.11 29.39 21.73
C LYS A 435 14.62 29.72 21.78
N GLY A 436 14.21 30.52 22.76
CA GLY A 436 12.80 30.84 22.99
C GLY A 436 12.10 31.57 21.83
N ASN A 437 12.85 32.24 20.96
CA ASN A 437 12.35 32.95 19.77
C ASN A 437 12.15 32.05 18.54
N THR A 438 12.58 30.78 18.59
CA THR A 438 12.33 29.78 17.54
C THR A 438 11.17 28.85 17.87
N LYS A 439 10.45 29.13 18.96
CA LYS A 439 9.30 28.33 19.42
C LYS A 439 7.99 29.10 19.26
N TYR A 440 6.93 28.38 18.92
CA TYR A 440 5.58 28.93 18.86
C TYR A 440 4.90 28.82 20.24
N PRO A 441 4.34 29.90 20.80
CA PRO A 441 3.64 29.87 22.08
C PRO A 441 2.24 29.27 21.93
N LEU A 442 1.91 28.32 22.81
CA LEU A 442 0.59 27.70 22.90
C LEU A 442 -0.29 28.38 23.96
N ARG A 443 -1.61 28.18 23.85
CA ARG A 443 -2.61 28.79 24.76
C ARG A 443 -2.44 28.36 26.21
N ASP A 444 -1.91 27.16 26.44
CA ASP A 444 -1.64 26.60 27.77
C ASP A 444 -0.32 27.12 28.38
N GLY A 445 0.35 28.07 27.72
CA GLY A 445 1.62 28.64 28.15
C GLY A 445 2.85 27.80 27.76
N THR A 446 2.66 26.62 27.19
CA THR A 446 3.77 25.81 26.67
C THR A 446 4.27 26.35 25.33
N LYS A 447 5.42 25.86 24.87
CA LYS A 447 6.03 26.26 23.60
C LYS A 447 6.29 25.02 22.75
N MET A 448 6.07 25.13 21.45
CA MET A 448 6.30 24.04 20.49
C MET A 448 7.26 24.43 19.37
N ASN A 449 7.95 23.44 18.81
CA ASN A 449 8.73 23.63 17.59
C ASN A 449 7.79 23.80 16.39
N TYR A 450 8.18 24.65 15.45
CA TYR A 450 7.44 24.88 14.22
C TYR A 450 8.39 25.29 13.09
N ILE A 451 7.91 25.19 11.85
CA ILE A 451 8.64 25.66 10.67
C ILE A 451 7.92 26.90 10.12
N PRO A 452 8.62 28.04 9.91
CA PRO A 452 7.98 29.32 9.63
C PRO A 452 7.52 29.53 8.18
N THR A 453 7.82 28.57 7.29
CA THR A 453 7.48 28.62 5.86
C THR A 453 7.49 27.23 5.25
N LYS A 454 6.76 27.04 4.15
CA LYS A 454 6.72 25.81 3.34
C LYS A 454 7.61 25.85 2.11
N ASN A 455 8.14 27.02 1.77
CA ASN A 455 8.96 27.24 0.59
C ASN A 455 10.43 26.99 0.94
N VAL A 456 10.99 25.90 0.43
CA VAL A 456 12.31 25.42 0.83
C VAL A 456 13.20 25.21 -0.39
N TYR A 457 14.51 25.30 -0.18
CA TYR A 457 15.49 24.91 -1.18
C TYR A 457 16.69 24.20 -0.58
N VAL A 458 17.38 23.43 -1.41
CA VAL A 458 18.76 22.97 -1.16
C VAL A 458 19.67 23.52 -2.24
N ASP A 459 20.91 23.84 -1.85
CA ASP A 459 21.93 24.31 -2.79
C ASP A 459 22.37 23.16 -3.71
N VAL A 460 22.77 23.52 -4.92
CA VAL A 460 23.33 22.60 -5.90
C VAL A 460 24.78 22.99 -6.16
N ASP A 461 25.65 22.01 -6.19
CA ASP A 461 27.02 22.15 -6.71
C ASP A 461 27.06 21.51 -8.11
N PRO A 462 26.96 22.31 -9.20
CA PRO A 462 26.94 21.80 -10.57
C PRO A 462 28.17 20.95 -10.90
N ALA A 463 29.36 21.35 -10.44
CA ALA A 463 30.59 20.63 -10.72
C ALA A 463 30.55 19.24 -10.09
N LYS A 464 30.06 19.14 -8.85
CA LYS A 464 29.94 17.88 -8.12
C LYS A 464 28.91 16.93 -8.72
N VAL A 465 27.71 17.41 -9.06
CA VAL A 465 26.64 16.56 -9.62
C VAL A 465 26.96 16.06 -11.03
N ILE A 466 27.79 16.79 -11.78
CA ILE A 466 28.35 16.31 -13.06
C ILE A 466 29.44 15.28 -12.79
N ALA A 467 30.41 15.60 -11.92
CA ALA A 467 31.56 14.74 -11.64
C ALA A 467 31.19 13.36 -11.09
N ASN A 468 30.13 13.27 -10.28
CA ASN A 468 29.66 12.01 -9.70
C ASN A 468 28.57 11.30 -10.53
N GLY A 469 28.24 11.80 -11.72
CA GLY A 469 27.25 11.18 -12.61
C GLY A 469 25.80 11.28 -12.10
N THR A 470 25.48 12.25 -11.25
CA THR A 470 24.09 12.59 -10.91
C THR A 470 23.36 13.24 -12.06
N VAL A 471 24.07 14.08 -12.81
CA VAL A 471 23.59 14.66 -14.06
C VAL A 471 24.54 14.27 -15.18
N ALA A 472 23.99 13.79 -16.30
CA ALA A 472 24.79 13.47 -17.48
C ALA A 472 25.38 14.76 -18.07
N ALA A 473 26.58 14.70 -18.63
CA ALA A 473 27.25 15.88 -19.18
C ALA A 473 26.41 16.63 -20.24
N LYS A 474 25.64 15.89 -21.06
CA LYS A 474 24.70 16.43 -22.06
C LYS A 474 23.57 17.28 -21.46
N ASP A 475 23.23 17.04 -20.20
CA ASP A 475 22.15 17.70 -19.47
C ASP A 475 22.69 18.82 -18.55
N SER A 476 23.98 19.13 -18.58
CA SER A 476 24.62 20.10 -17.69
C SER A 476 23.98 21.49 -17.73
N ALA A 477 23.49 21.91 -18.91
CA ALA A 477 22.78 23.19 -19.08
C ALA A 477 21.40 23.25 -18.41
N LEU A 478 20.86 22.11 -17.97
CA LEU A 478 19.55 22.02 -17.31
C LEU A 478 19.65 22.07 -15.78
N ILE A 479 20.87 22.09 -15.24
CA ILE A 479 21.11 22.11 -13.80
C ILE A 479 20.62 23.45 -13.22
N VAL A 480 19.80 23.38 -12.18
CA VAL A 480 19.38 24.57 -11.43
C VAL A 480 20.42 24.92 -10.37
N ASP A 481 20.62 26.22 -10.11
CA ASP A 481 21.49 26.69 -9.02
C ASP A 481 20.96 26.25 -7.64
N LYS A 482 19.63 26.22 -7.50
CA LYS A 482 18.92 25.83 -6.29
C LYS A 482 17.75 24.94 -6.62
N MET A 483 17.64 23.84 -5.90
CA MET A 483 16.49 22.94 -6.00
C MET A 483 15.38 23.48 -5.10
N GLU A 484 14.44 24.25 -5.67
CA GLU A 484 13.37 24.95 -4.96
C GLU A 484 12.04 24.22 -5.05
N TRP A 485 11.40 23.93 -3.91
CA TRP A 485 10.07 23.33 -3.90
C TRP A 485 9.23 23.81 -2.71
N LYS A 486 7.92 23.58 -2.82
CA LYS A 486 6.96 23.92 -1.77
C LYS A 486 6.39 22.63 -1.20
N ILE A 487 6.53 22.45 0.11
CA ILE A 487 5.88 21.38 0.87
C ILE A 487 4.37 21.72 0.94
N ASN A 488 3.49 20.85 0.45
CA ASN A 488 2.05 21.15 0.32
C ASN A 488 1.23 20.69 1.53
N GLU A 489 1.90 20.31 2.61
CA GLU A 489 1.30 19.83 3.84
C GLU A 489 1.30 20.94 4.90
N ASN A 490 0.35 20.91 5.85
CA ASN A 490 0.35 21.81 7.01
C ASN A 490 1.21 21.26 8.17
N LEU A 491 1.56 19.98 8.09
CA LEU A 491 2.44 19.31 9.03
C LEU A 491 3.13 18.16 8.32
N VAL A 492 4.27 17.74 8.86
CA VAL A 492 4.94 16.48 8.50
C VAL A 492 5.12 15.63 9.76
N GLN A 493 5.04 14.31 9.59
CA GLN A 493 5.37 13.36 10.65
C GLN A 493 6.90 13.19 10.77
N LYS A 494 7.35 12.51 11.82
CA LYS A 494 8.79 12.34 12.11
C LYS A 494 9.55 11.74 10.94
N ASN A 495 9.02 10.74 10.25
CA ASN A 495 9.66 10.17 9.06
C ASN A 495 10.07 11.24 8.02
N ASN A 496 9.14 12.13 7.67
CA ASN A 496 9.38 13.20 6.71
C ASN A 496 10.24 14.31 7.31
N LEU A 497 10.13 14.60 8.62
CA LEU A 497 11.03 15.52 9.31
C LEU A 497 12.49 15.01 9.31
N MET A 498 12.71 13.71 9.51
CA MET A 498 14.03 13.09 9.43
C MET A 498 14.55 13.12 7.99
N MET A 499 13.69 12.91 6.99
CA MET A 499 14.06 13.08 5.59
C MET A 499 14.44 14.53 5.27
N MET A 500 13.73 15.52 5.83
CA MET A 500 14.08 16.94 5.71
C MET A 500 15.44 17.25 6.35
N ASP A 501 15.72 16.72 7.55
CA ASP A 501 17.04 16.88 8.19
C ASP A 501 18.16 16.21 7.38
N MET A 502 17.88 15.05 6.80
CA MET A 502 18.81 14.36 5.92
C MET A 502 19.12 15.19 4.67
N LEU A 503 18.09 15.74 4.02
CA LEU A 503 18.25 16.63 2.86
C LEU A 503 18.89 17.98 3.24
N ALA A 504 18.71 18.46 4.47
CA ALA A 504 19.43 19.63 4.99
C ALA A 504 20.94 19.36 5.18
N SER A 505 21.29 18.12 5.49
CA SER A 505 22.67 17.64 5.70
C SER A 505 23.29 17.05 4.43
N PHE A 506 22.54 17.07 3.33
CA PHE A 506 22.90 16.47 2.06
C PHE A 506 23.75 17.43 1.22
N ASN A 507 24.86 16.94 0.67
CA ASN A 507 25.74 17.70 -0.20
C ASN A 507 26.01 16.98 -1.52
N TRP A 508 25.03 16.26 -2.07
CA TRP A 508 25.17 15.52 -3.33
C TRP A 508 26.22 14.40 -3.36
N ASP A 509 26.82 14.04 -2.22
CA ASP A 509 27.80 12.94 -2.11
C ASP A 509 27.21 11.55 -2.35
N ARG A 510 25.90 11.42 -2.18
CA ARG A 510 25.22 10.13 -2.14
C ARG A 510 23.92 10.17 -2.95
N PRO A 511 23.72 9.31 -3.96
CA PRO A 511 22.48 9.34 -4.73
C PRO A 511 21.25 9.06 -3.85
N VAL A 512 20.19 9.86 -4.01
CA VAL A 512 18.92 9.68 -3.30
C VAL A 512 17.86 9.19 -4.28
N TYR A 513 17.22 8.08 -3.94
CA TYR A 513 16.22 7.42 -4.75
C TYR A 513 14.93 7.18 -3.97
N PHE A 514 13.84 7.07 -4.71
CA PHE A 514 12.53 6.71 -4.22
C PHE A 514 11.95 5.57 -5.05
N ALA A 515 11.41 4.53 -4.40
CA ALA A 515 10.70 3.46 -5.10
C ALA A 515 9.47 4.02 -5.83
N ILE A 516 9.24 3.64 -7.09
CA ILE A 516 8.12 4.16 -7.90
C ILE A 516 6.73 3.86 -7.31
N THR A 517 6.62 2.84 -6.47
CA THR A 517 5.38 2.45 -5.77
C THR A 517 5.08 3.29 -4.53
N THR A 518 5.98 4.20 -4.15
CA THR A 518 5.76 5.09 -3.02
C THR A 518 4.70 6.15 -3.38
N GLY A 519 3.81 6.46 -2.44
CA GLY A 519 2.75 7.45 -2.64
C GLY A 519 3.31 8.88 -2.77
N ALA A 520 2.59 9.76 -3.47
CA ALA A 520 3.02 11.14 -3.69
C ALA A 520 3.22 11.93 -2.38
N ASP A 521 2.45 11.59 -1.34
CA ASP A 521 2.52 12.14 0.02
C ASP A 521 3.84 11.82 0.74
N ALA A 522 4.51 10.74 0.35
CA ALA A 522 5.80 10.35 0.91
C ALA A 522 7.00 11.05 0.22
N TYR A 523 6.80 11.76 -0.88
CA TYR A 523 7.89 12.38 -1.66
C TYR A 523 8.21 13.84 -1.30
N LEU A 524 7.54 14.45 -0.31
CA LEU A 524 7.76 15.85 0.10
C LEU A 524 7.71 16.88 -1.04
N HIS A 525 6.88 16.66 -2.07
CA HIS A 525 6.81 17.54 -3.24
C HIS A 525 8.08 17.62 -4.12
N LEU A 526 9.00 16.64 -4.01
CA LEU A 526 10.23 16.55 -4.81
C LEU A 526 10.06 15.98 -6.24
N MET A 527 8.87 15.52 -6.63
CA MET A 527 8.57 14.83 -7.91
C MET A 527 8.99 15.62 -9.14
N GLN A 528 9.06 16.95 -9.02
CA GLN A 528 9.52 17.82 -10.10
C GLN A 528 11.02 17.70 -10.41
N TYR A 529 11.79 17.11 -9.50
CA TYR A 529 13.22 16.86 -9.58
C TYR A 529 13.53 15.36 -9.70
N PHE A 530 12.53 14.54 -10.01
CA PHE A 530 12.73 13.11 -10.22
C PHE A 530 13.24 12.83 -11.63
N GLN A 531 14.04 11.78 -11.75
CA GLN A 531 14.43 11.13 -12.99
C GLN A 531 14.14 9.63 -12.86
N LEU A 532 13.44 9.05 -13.84
CA LEU A 532 13.14 7.62 -13.85
C LEU A 532 14.37 6.81 -14.27
N ASP A 533 14.97 6.09 -13.32
CA ASP A 533 16.20 5.30 -13.48
C ASP A 533 15.90 3.79 -13.38
N GLY A 534 14.76 3.34 -13.95
CA GLY A 534 14.31 1.95 -13.89
C GLY A 534 13.08 1.83 -12.98
N MET A 535 13.19 1.05 -11.89
CA MET A 535 12.13 0.90 -10.90
C MET A 535 12.22 1.94 -9.77
N ALA A 536 13.10 2.93 -9.87
CA ALA A 536 13.25 3.97 -8.87
C ALA A 536 13.37 5.37 -9.52
N TYR A 537 12.88 6.37 -8.79
CA TYR A 537 13.09 7.78 -9.11
C TYR A 537 14.35 8.30 -8.43
N ARG A 538 15.35 8.72 -9.21
CA ARG A 538 16.52 9.44 -8.72
C ARG A 538 16.18 10.90 -8.50
N LEU A 539 16.60 11.48 -7.38
CA LEU A 539 16.59 12.92 -7.17
C LEU A 539 17.76 13.55 -7.94
N VAL A 540 17.46 14.47 -8.87
CA VAL A 540 18.46 15.19 -9.67
C VAL A 540 18.13 16.69 -9.71
N PRO A 541 19.12 17.60 -9.79
CA PRO A 541 18.89 19.04 -9.79
C PRO A 541 18.45 19.56 -11.18
N ILE A 542 17.52 18.86 -11.83
CA ILE A 542 16.90 19.27 -13.10
C ILE A 542 15.40 19.33 -12.87
N LYS A 543 14.82 20.51 -13.08
CA LYS A 543 13.38 20.69 -12.96
C LYS A 543 12.70 20.18 -14.21
N SER A 544 11.81 19.20 -14.05
CA SER A 544 11.05 18.62 -15.15
C SER A 544 10.01 19.61 -15.67
N ALA A 545 9.87 19.70 -17.00
CA ALA A 545 8.83 20.50 -17.64
C ALA A 545 7.50 19.72 -17.67
N GLY A 546 6.40 20.36 -17.28
CA GLY A 546 5.05 19.81 -17.49
C GLY A 546 4.18 19.66 -16.23
N LYS A 547 2.93 19.25 -16.47
CA LYS A 547 1.97 18.87 -15.42
C LYS A 547 2.12 17.36 -15.18
N TYR A 548 2.45 16.97 -13.95
CA TYR A 548 2.55 15.55 -13.57
C TYR A 548 1.20 14.86 -13.72
N THR A 549 1.17 13.72 -14.38
CA THR A 549 0.09 12.75 -14.22
C THR A 549 0.39 11.87 -13.00
N LEU A 550 -0.66 11.52 -12.25
CA LEU A 550 -0.52 10.67 -11.07
C LEU A 550 0.15 9.35 -11.47
N GLY A 551 1.23 8.97 -10.79
CA GLY A 551 2.00 7.75 -11.11
C GLY A 551 3.03 7.89 -12.25
N SER A 552 3.25 9.08 -12.80
CA SER A 552 4.33 9.34 -13.77
C SER A 552 5.04 10.65 -13.46
N TYR A 553 6.09 10.53 -12.64
CA TYR A 553 6.85 11.68 -12.15
C TYR A 553 8.20 11.83 -12.85
N GLY A 554 8.66 13.07 -12.90
CA GLY A 554 10.03 13.39 -13.33
C GLY A 554 10.31 13.22 -14.82
N ARG A 555 11.57 13.45 -15.18
CA ARG A 555 12.12 13.29 -16.52
C ARG A 555 12.56 11.85 -16.79
N VAL A 556 12.91 11.57 -18.05
CA VAL A 556 13.57 10.33 -18.47
C VAL A 556 14.98 10.68 -18.96
N ASN A 557 15.99 9.93 -18.51
CA ASN A 557 17.28 9.88 -19.18
C ASN A 557 17.32 8.59 -20.00
N THR A 558 17.23 8.72 -21.32
CA THR A 558 17.10 7.59 -22.24
C THR A 558 18.27 6.62 -22.18
N ASP A 559 19.50 7.09 -21.95
CA ASP A 559 20.68 6.22 -21.92
C ASP A 559 20.68 5.32 -20.67
N ILE A 560 20.37 5.90 -19.51
CA ILE A 560 20.29 5.14 -18.25
C ILE A 560 19.10 4.19 -18.27
N LEU A 561 17.90 4.69 -18.60
CA LEU A 561 16.69 3.88 -18.54
C LEU A 561 16.71 2.76 -19.58
N TYR A 562 17.25 3.01 -20.78
CA TYR A 562 17.45 1.97 -21.80
C TYR A 562 18.36 0.86 -21.28
N ASP A 563 19.52 1.21 -20.70
CA ASP A 563 20.42 0.20 -20.14
C ASP A 563 19.74 -0.64 -19.06
N LYS A 564 19.01 0.00 -18.13
CA LYS A 564 18.30 -0.69 -17.06
C LYS A 564 17.26 -1.68 -17.60
N LEU A 565 16.35 -1.23 -18.46
CA LEU A 565 15.24 -2.05 -18.93
C LEU A 565 15.71 -3.13 -19.93
N MET A 566 16.71 -2.83 -20.76
CA MET A 566 17.08 -3.72 -21.87
C MET A 566 18.19 -4.69 -21.50
N ASN A 567 19.15 -4.28 -20.65
CA ASN A 567 20.37 -5.04 -20.41
C ASN A 567 20.53 -5.55 -18.97
N VAL A 568 19.99 -4.82 -17.99
CA VAL A 568 20.23 -5.11 -16.56
C VAL A 568 19.07 -5.87 -15.92
N PHE A 569 17.82 -5.53 -16.27
CA PHE A 569 16.65 -6.08 -15.62
C PHE A 569 16.38 -7.52 -16.01
N LYS A 570 15.93 -8.30 -15.02
CA LYS A 570 15.46 -9.67 -15.22
C LYS A 570 13.94 -9.72 -15.25
N TYR A 571 13.41 -10.43 -16.24
CA TYR A 571 11.98 -10.62 -16.45
C TYR A 571 11.59 -12.12 -16.42
N ASP A 572 12.49 -12.97 -15.93
CA ASP A 572 12.36 -14.43 -15.99
C ASP A 572 11.01 -14.90 -15.44
N GLY A 573 10.33 -15.75 -16.22
CA GLY A 573 9.02 -16.32 -15.88
C GLY A 573 7.82 -15.41 -16.14
N ILE A 574 7.99 -14.09 -16.32
CA ILE A 574 6.82 -13.21 -16.54
C ILE A 574 6.11 -13.55 -17.85
N ASN A 575 6.83 -14.00 -18.87
CA ASN A 575 6.25 -14.42 -20.15
C ASN A 575 5.89 -15.92 -20.22
N ASP A 576 5.98 -16.65 -19.10
CA ASP A 576 5.63 -18.08 -19.03
C ASP A 576 4.13 -18.26 -18.66
N PRO A 577 3.28 -18.72 -19.60
CA PRO A 577 1.84 -18.89 -19.35
C PRO A 577 1.51 -20.00 -18.35
N SER A 578 2.46 -20.89 -18.03
CA SER A 578 2.27 -21.89 -16.98
C SER A 578 2.24 -21.26 -15.59
N LEU A 579 2.93 -20.13 -15.39
CA LEU A 579 2.96 -19.44 -14.11
C LEU A 579 1.69 -18.61 -13.88
N TYR A 580 1.41 -18.34 -12.61
CA TYR A 580 0.29 -17.52 -12.19
C TYR A 580 0.76 -16.41 -11.25
N PHE A 581 0.28 -15.21 -11.52
CA PHE A 581 0.62 -14.01 -10.78
C PHE A 581 -0.68 -13.38 -10.28
N ASP A 582 -0.86 -13.45 -8.96
CA ASP A 582 -1.99 -12.82 -8.29
C ASP A 582 -1.97 -11.29 -8.44
N GLU A 583 -3.03 -10.65 -7.93
CA GLU A 583 -3.19 -9.20 -7.94
C GLU A 583 -1.97 -8.45 -7.36
N HIS A 584 -1.35 -8.97 -6.30
CA HIS A 584 -0.22 -8.31 -5.65
C HIS A 584 1.03 -8.33 -6.51
N HIS A 585 1.30 -9.43 -7.20
CA HIS A 585 2.38 -9.49 -8.20
C HIS A 585 2.08 -8.55 -9.37
N MET A 586 0.85 -8.56 -9.89
CA MET A 586 0.43 -7.75 -11.04
C MET A 586 0.58 -6.25 -10.81
N ARG A 587 0.27 -5.75 -9.60
CA ARG A 587 0.49 -4.35 -9.22
C ARG A 587 1.95 -3.90 -9.42
N SER A 588 2.92 -4.80 -9.22
CA SER A 588 4.34 -4.49 -9.42
C SER A 588 4.77 -4.67 -10.88
N ILE A 589 4.30 -5.73 -11.54
CA ILE A 589 4.64 -6.06 -12.93
C ILE A 589 4.17 -4.97 -13.90
N ARG A 590 2.96 -4.41 -13.70
CA ARG A 590 2.41 -3.35 -14.56
C ARG A 590 3.27 -2.09 -14.62
N ASN A 591 4.07 -1.81 -13.59
CA ASN A 591 5.00 -0.68 -13.63
C ASN A 591 6.07 -0.81 -14.72
N TYR A 592 6.49 -2.03 -15.08
CA TYR A 592 7.44 -2.23 -16.19
C TYR A 592 6.86 -1.73 -17.51
N ARG A 593 5.58 -2.03 -17.79
CA ARG A 593 4.90 -1.58 -19.01
C ARG A 593 4.86 -0.06 -19.12
N SER A 594 4.54 0.61 -18.01
CA SER A 594 4.60 2.08 -17.94
C SER A 594 6.02 2.61 -18.21
N ASN A 595 7.05 1.99 -17.61
CA ASN A 595 8.44 2.39 -17.82
C ASN A 595 8.91 2.18 -19.27
N PHE A 596 8.53 1.07 -19.92
CA PHE A 596 8.78 0.83 -21.34
C PHE A 596 8.13 1.89 -22.21
N GLY A 597 6.84 2.21 -21.98
CA GLY A 597 6.12 3.24 -22.72
C GLY A 597 6.73 4.63 -22.57
N ARG A 598 7.18 4.99 -21.36
CA ARG A 598 7.87 6.26 -21.10
C ARG A 598 9.24 6.34 -21.79
N LEU A 599 10.02 5.25 -21.76
CA LEU A 599 11.30 5.19 -22.47
C LEU A 599 11.10 5.31 -23.98
N ALA A 600 10.15 4.56 -24.54
CA ALA A 600 9.85 4.61 -25.98
C ALA A 600 9.43 6.01 -26.41
N ALA A 601 8.53 6.66 -25.65
CA ALA A 601 8.10 8.03 -25.95
C ALA A 601 9.27 9.02 -26.00
N GLU A 602 10.19 8.95 -25.03
CA GLU A 602 11.34 9.86 -25.00
C GLU A 602 12.35 9.56 -26.12
N LEU A 603 12.57 8.28 -26.46
CA LEU A 603 13.40 7.91 -27.61
C LEU A 603 12.81 8.42 -28.93
N VAL A 604 11.49 8.37 -29.09
CA VAL A 604 10.80 8.96 -30.25
C VAL A 604 10.97 10.47 -30.29
N ASN A 605 10.84 11.16 -29.14
CA ASN A 605 11.08 12.61 -29.05
C ASN A 605 12.52 12.98 -29.43
N GLU A 606 13.49 12.12 -29.10
CA GLU A 606 14.90 12.26 -29.49
C GLU A 606 15.19 11.83 -30.94
N GLY A 607 14.19 11.35 -31.69
CA GLY A 607 14.35 10.85 -33.07
C GLY A 607 15.04 9.48 -33.17
N LYS A 608 15.20 8.75 -32.06
CA LYS A 608 15.86 7.44 -31.98
C LYS A 608 14.87 6.28 -32.20
N ASN A 609 14.18 6.28 -33.34
CA ASN A 609 13.07 5.37 -33.64
C ASN A 609 13.49 3.88 -33.59
N ASP A 610 14.67 3.51 -34.11
CA ASP A 610 15.14 2.11 -34.07
C ASP A 610 15.31 1.58 -32.64
N LYS A 611 15.74 2.44 -31.71
CA LYS A 611 15.83 2.07 -30.28
C LYS A 611 14.45 2.01 -29.65
N ALA A 612 13.55 2.92 -30.02
CA ALA A 612 12.17 2.90 -29.53
C ALA A 612 11.46 1.60 -29.95
N GLU A 613 11.64 1.13 -31.19
CA GLU A 613 11.08 -0.14 -31.65
C GLU A 613 11.56 -1.31 -30.78
N LYS A 614 12.88 -1.43 -30.54
CA LYS A 614 13.44 -2.48 -29.69
C LYS A 614 12.87 -2.48 -28.28
N VAL A 615 12.65 -1.29 -27.71
CA VAL A 615 12.06 -1.12 -26.37
C VAL A 615 10.61 -1.58 -26.35
N LEU A 616 9.82 -1.21 -27.37
CA LEU A 616 8.43 -1.63 -27.49
C LEU A 616 8.33 -3.14 -27.71
N ASP A 617 9.13 -3.71 -28.61
CA ASP A 617 9.17 -5.15 -28.87
C ASP A 617 9.58 -5.94 -27.62
N LYS A 618 10.53 -5.42 -26.83
CA LYS A 618 10.90 -6.04 -25.56
C LYS A 618 9.77 -6.00 -24.53
N CYS A 619 8.98 -4.92 -24.51
CA CYS A 619 7.79 -4.85 -23.66
C CYS A 619 6.79 -5.95 -24.01
N MET A 620 6.54 -6.18 -25.31
CA MET A 620 5.60 -7.21 -25.77
C MET A 620 6.09 -8.63 -25.48
N ASP A 621 7.40 -8.88 -25.62
CA ASP A 621 8.06 -10.15 -25.30
C ASP A 621 8.06 -10.45 -23.79
N ALA A 622 8.42 -9.47 -22.98
CA ALA A 622 8.58 -9.66 -21.53
C ALA A 622 7.24 -9.66 -20.79
N LEU A 623 6.22 -8.95 -21.30
CA LEU A 623 4.92 -8.74 -20.66
C LEU A 623 3.77 -9.09 -21.63
N PRO A 624 3.71 -10.33 -22.15
CA PRO A 624 2.69 -10.73 -23.12
C PRO A 624 1.30 -10.75 -22.48
N GLU A 625 0.25 -10.62 -23.30
CA GLU A 625 -1.13 -10.61 -22.82
C GLU A 625 -1.51 -11.89 -22.04
N SER A 626 -0.96 -13.03 -22.43
CA SER A 626 -1.25 -14.35 -21.85
C SER A 626 -0.95 -14.45 -20.35
N THR A 627 -0.02 -13.64 -19.85
CA THR A 627 0.34 -13.60 -18.42
C THR A 627 0.11 -12.24 -17.79
N VAL A 628 0.23 -11.17 -18.57
CA VAL A 628 0.04 -9.78 -18.13
C VAL A 628 -1.06 -9.15 -19.00
N PRO A 629 -2.34 -9.27 -18.60
CA PRO A 629 -3.47 -8.80 -19.39
C PRO A 629 -3.32 -7.37 -19.88
N PHE A 630 -3.85 -7.09 -21.07
CA PHE A 630 -3.87 -5.75 -21.63
C PHE A 630 -4.85 -4.86 -20.87
N ASP A 631 -4.36 -3.69 -20.50
CA ASP A 631 -5.11 -2.66 -19.81
C ASP A 631 -4.81 -1.30 -20.45
N TYR A 632 -5.25 -0.21 -19.81
CA TYR A 632 -5.06 1.13 -20.34
C TYR A 632 -3.56 1.51 -20.52
N PHE A 633 -2.62 0.84 -19.85
CA PHE A 633 -1.19 1.10 -20.03
C PHE A 633 -0.64 0.62 -21.38
N MET A 634 -1.46 -0.07 -22.19
CA MET A 634 -1.12 -0.41 -23.57
C MET A 634 -1.32 0.76 -24.54
N THR A 635 -2.11 1.80 -24.19
CA THR A 635 -2.37 2.91 -25.11
C THR A 635 -1.09 3.69 -25.47
N PRO A 636 -0.13 3.97 -24.55
CA PRO A 636 1.13 4.60 -24.92
C PRO A 636 2.05 3.67 -25.71
N ILE A 637 1.94 2.35 -25.54
CA ILE A 637 2.71 1.36 -26.32
C ILE A 637 2.26 1.41 -27.78
N ALA A 638 0.95 1.32 -28.02
CA ALA A 638 0.37 1.42 -29.36
C ALA A 638 0.67 2.76 -30.03
N GLU A 639 0.51 3.88 -29.31
CA GLU A 639 0.80 5.21 -29.85
C GLU A 639 2.26 5.36 -30.29
N ASN A 640 3.22 4.84 -29.51
CA ASN A 640 4.62 4.92 -29.88
C ASN A 640 4.98 4.03 -31.08
N TYR A 641 4.35 2.85 -31.24
CA TYR A 641 4.50 2.06 -32.47
C TYR A 641 3.98 2.83 -33.69
N TYR A 642 2.84 3.52 -33.59
CA TYR A 642 2.37 4.38 -34.67
C TYR A 642 3.34 5.53 -34.99
N LYS A 643 3.90 6.21 -33.98
CA LYS A 643 4.83 7.34 -34.17
C LYS A 643 6.09 6.94 -34.94
N ILE A 644 6.55 5.70 -34.80
CA ILE A 644 7.73 5.18 -35.51
C ILE A 644 7.38 4.49 -36.83
N GLY A 645 6.11 4.48 -37.24
CA GLY A 645 5.65 3.90 -38.51
C GLY A 645 5.34 2.40 -38.47
N GLN A 646 5.35 1.76 -37.30
CA GLN A 646 5.04 0.34 -37.11
C GLN A 646 3.52 0.12 -36.97
N THR A 647 2.77 0.47 -38.00
CA THR A 647 1.30 0.52 -38.01
C THR A 647 0.65 -0.84 -37.73
N GLU A 648 1.18 -1.94 -38.27
CA GLU A 648 0.59 -3.28 -38.07
C GLU A 648 0.64 -3.71 -36.60
N LYS A 649 1.79 -3.53 -35.95
CA LYS A 649 1.98 -3.80 -34.52
C LYS A 649 1.05 -2.95 -33.65
N ALA A 650 0.91 -1.66 -34.00
CA ALA A 650 0.01 -0.75 -33.30
C ALA A 650 -1.46 -1.14 -33.46
N ASN A 651 -1.88 -1.47 -34.69
CA ASN A 651 -3.24 -1.92 -35.00
C ASN A 651 -3.61 -3.16 -34.19
N ALA A 652 -2.73 -4.16 -34.13
CA ALA A 652 -2.94 -5.38 -33.36
C ALA A 652 -3.24 -5.10 -31.88
N ILE A 653 -2.51 -4.16 -31.26
CA ILE A 653 -2.76 -3.76 -29.87
C ILE A 653 -4.11 -3.03 -29.76
N THR A 654 -4.37 -2.06 -30.62
CA THR A 654 -5.60 -1.25 -30.53
C THR A 654 -6.88 -2.02 -30.86
N GLU A 655 -6.83 -2.96 -31.80
CA GLU A 655 -7.94 -3.87 -32.10
C GLU A 655 -8.19 -4.77 -30.90
N ARG A 656 -7.13 -5.32 -30.30
CA ARG A 656 -7.28 -6.13 -29.09
C ARG A 656 -7.85 -5.35 -27.90
N LEU A 657 -7.44 -4.09 -27.71
CA LEU A 657 -8.03 -3.21 -26.69
C LEU A 657 -9.50 -2.93 -26.99
N LEU A 658 -9.87 -2.67 -28.25
CA LEU A 658 -11.26 -2.49 -28.65
C LEU A 658 -12.09 -3.71 -28.29
N ASP A 659 -11.62 -4.92 -28.59
CA ASP A 659 -12.33 -6.16 -28.30
C ASP A 659 -12.55 -6.34 -26.79
N ILE A 660 -11.48 -6.24 -25.99
CA ILE A 660 -11.53 -6.43 -24.53
C ILE A 660 -12.50 -5.43 -23.89
N PHE A 661 -12.34 -4.14 -24.21
CA PHE A 661 -13.12 -3.10 -23.55
C PHE A 661 -14.56 -3.00 -24.09
N SER A 662 -14.83 -3.48 -25.31
CA SER A 662 -16.20 -3.65 -25.80
C SER A 662 -16.93 -4.78 -25.06
N HIS A 663 -16.28 -5.95 -24.92
CA HIS A 663 -16.81 -7.09 -24.16
C HIS A 663 -17.09 -6.72 -22.70
N ASN A 664 -16.12 -6.09 -22.04
CA ASN A 664 -16.27 -5.66 -20.65
C ASN A 664 -17.44 -4.68 -20.49
N LEU A 665 -17.61 -3.75 -21.43
CA LEU A 665 -18.69 -2.79 -21.40
C LEU A 665 -20.07 -3.43 -21.62
N GLU A 666 -20.15 -4.47 -22.46
CA GLU A 666 -21.36 -5.27 -22.62
C GLU A 666 -21.78 -5.93 -21.31
N PHE A 667 -20.84 -6.57 -20.60
CA PHE A 667 -21.08 -7.13 -19.27
C PHE A 667 -21.58 -6.07 -18.27
N TYR A 668 -20.91 -4.92 -18.18
CA TYR A 668 -21.27 -3.87 -17.23
C TYR A 668 -22.65 -3.25 -17.48
N TYR A 669 -23.16 -3.31 -18.72
CA TYR A 669 -24.51 -2.84 -19.07
C TYR A 669 -25.57 -3.95 -19.08
N HIS A 670 -25.17 -5.22 -19.06
CA HIS A 670 -26.10 -6.33 -18.95
C HIS A 670 -26.64 -6.47 -17.51
N ASP A 671 -25.82 -6.15 -16.50
CA ASP A 671 -26.29 -6.08 -15.11
C ASP A 671 -27.21 -4.87 -14.90
N THR A 672 -28.42 -5.12 -14.40
CA THR A 672 -29.50 -4.13 -14.34
C THR A 672 -29.44 -3.20 -13.13
N GLN A 673 -28.48 -3.39 -12.22
CA GLN A 673 -28.34 -2.54 -11.03
C GLN A 673 -27.65 -1.21 -11.35
N ALA A 674 -28.46 -0.15 -11.46
CA ALA A 674 -27.99 1.21 -11.73
C ALA A 674 -27.00 1.71 -10.67
N GLY A 675 -25.73 1.85 -11.05
CA GLY A 675 -24.68 2.34 -10.16
C GLY A 675 -23.53 1.40 -9.89
N GLU A 676 -23.70 0.13 -10.21
CA GLU A 676 -22.61 -0.84 -10.26
C GLU A 676 -21.63 -0.50 -11.40
N TYR A 677 -20.37 -0.86 -11.21
CA TYR A 677 -19.28 -0.75 -12.21
C TYR A 677 -18.97 0.68 -12.70
N LEU A 678 -19.21 1.72 -11.91
CA LEU A 678 -19.04 3.11 -12.36
C LEU A 678 -17.61 3.40 -12.85
N ASN A 679 -16.60 2.94 -12.10
CA ASN A 679 -15.20 3.19 -12.43
C ASN A 679 -14.74 2.34 -13.62
N GLU A 680 -15.24 1.10 -13.68
CA GLU A 680 -14.98 0.12 -14.71
C GLU A 680 -15.55 0.57 -16.06
N LYS A 681 -16.81 1.05 -16.07
CA LYS A 681 -17.46 1.70 -17.22
C LYS A 681 -16.66 2.92 -17.68
N ARG A 682 -16.26 3.80 -16.76
CA ARG A 682 -15.43 4.98 -17.08
C ARG A 682 -14.08 4.60 -17.70
N ASN A 683 -13.42 3.57 -17.16
CA ASN A 683 -12.15 3.08 -17.68
C ASN A 683 -12.31 2.49 -19.08
N ALA A 684 -13.31 1.63 -19.29
CA ALA A 684 -13.61 1.07 -20.61
C ALA A 684 -13.90 2.15 -21.65
N LEU A 685 -14.76 3.12 -21.30
CA LEU A 685 -15.07 4.26 -22.16
C LEU A 685 -13.84 5.12 -22.47
N PHE A 686 -12.96 5.35 -21.49
CA PHE A 686 -11.70 6.06 -21.71
C PHE A 686 -10.80 5.35 -22.71
N VAL A 687 -10.61 4.03 -22.57
CA VAL A 687 -9.77 3.27 -23.51
C VAL A 687 -10.38 3.25 -24.92
N LEU A 688 -11.69 3.06 -25.05
CA LEU A 688 -12.39 3.11 -26.35
C LEU A 688 -12.25 4.49 -27.02
N GLN A 689 -12.34 5.57 -26.23
CA GLN A 689 -12.11 6.94 -26.72
C GLN A 689 -10.67 7.12 -27.20
N GLU A 690 -9.68 6.61 -26.46
CA GLU A 690 -8.27 6.67 -26.84
C GLU A 690 -7.99 5.84 -28.10
N VAL A 691 -8.55 4.64 -28.24
CA VAL A 691 -8.43 3.84 -29.47
C VAL A 691 -9.01 4.61 -30.68
N SER A 692 -10.17 5.25 -30.51
CA SER A 692 -10.75 6.11 -31.56
C SER A 692 -9.86 7.31 -31.89
N ARG A 693 -9.27 7.97 -30.88
CA ARG A 693 -8.34 9.09 -31.07
C ARG A 693 -7.10 8.66 -31.84
N LEU A 694 -6.48 7.55 -31.44
CA LEU A 694 -5.30 6.99 -32.10
C LEU A 694 -5.61 6.62 -33.55
N GLY A 695 -6.72 5.92 -33.79
CA GLY A 695 -7.15 5.57 -35.14
C GLY A 695 -7.31 6.79 -36.05
N ARG A 696 -7.94 7.87 -35.57
CA ARG A 696 -8.04 9.12 -36.35
C ARG A 696 -6.69 9.79 -36.58
N THR A 697 -5.87 9.87 -35.54
CA THR A 697 -4.55 10.54 -35.58
C THR A 697 -3.63 9.88 -36.60
N TYR A 698 -3.69 8.54 -36.70
CA TYR A 698 -2.82 7.73 -37.55
C TYR A 698 -3.55 7.14 -38.77
N LYS A 699 -4.69 7.71 -39.18
CA LYS A 699 -5.43 7.38 -40.41
C LYS A 699 -5.88 5.91 -40.52
N GLN A 700 -6.25 5.30 -39.40
CA GLN A 700 -6.86 3.97 -39.31
C GLN A 700 -8.40 4.11 -39.24
N ASP A 701 -9.01 4.55 -40.34
CA ASP A 701 -10.40 5.04 -40.36
C ASP A 701 -11.43 3.98 -39.92
N LYS A 702 -11.25 2.71 -40.32
CA LYS A 702 -12.13 1.61 -39.93
C LYS A 702 -12.11 1.36 -38.43
N LEU A 703 -10.91 1.26 -37.85
CA LEU A 703 -10.70 1.08 -36.41
C LEU A 703 -11.29 2.26 -35.63
N ALA A 704 -10.99 3.49 -36.09
CA ALA A 704 -11.48 4.71 -35.47
C ALA A 704 -13.02 4.78 -35.45
N ALA A 705 -13.66 4.45 -36.58
CA ALA A 705 -15.11 4.44 -36.70
C ALA A 705 -15.75 3.37 -35.81
N ASN A 706 -15.16 2.17 -35.75
CA ASN A 706 -15.67 1.10 -34.90
C ASN A 706 -15.58 1.48 -33.41
N ALA A 707 -14.42 1.92 -32.95
CA ALA A 707 -14.21 2.36 -31.56
C ALA A 707 -15.11 3.55 -31.19
N GLN A 708 -15.27 4.52 -32.10
CA GLN A 708 -16.17 5.67 -31.88
C GLN A 708 -17.62 5.22 -31.73
N LYS A 709 -18.09 4.29 -32.58
CA LYS A 709 -19.45 3.75 -32.50
C LYS A 709 -19.73 3.07 -31.16
N VAL A 710 -18.81 2.23 -30.69
CA VAL A 710 -18.94 1.55 -29.39
C VAL A 710 -18.91 2.58 -28.25
N PHE A 711 -17.98 3.53 -28.30
CA PHE A 711 -17.88 4.60 -27.31
C PHE A 711 -19.17 5.43 -27.23
N GLU A 712 -19.72 5.86 -28.37
CA GLU A 712 -20.95 6.66 -28.43
C GLU A 712 -22.15 5.92 -27.87
N SER A 713 -22.32 4.65 -28.23
CA SER A 713 -23.38 3.81 -27.67
C SER A 713 -23.20 3.66 -26.14
N GLY A 714 -21.96 3.42 -25.72
CA GLY A 714 -21.62 3.25 -24.31
C GLY A 714 -21.83 4.51 -23.48
N ILE A 715 -21.38 5.68 -23.93
CA ILE A 715 -21.51 6.94 -23.18
C ILE A 715 -22.96 7.43 -23.14
N GLN A 716 -23.76 7.17 -24.19
CA GLN A 716 -25.20 7.45 -24.15
C GLN A 716 -25.89 6.67 -23.05
N ARG A 717 -25.64 5.36 -22.95
CA ARG A 717 -26.16 4.51 -21.86
C ARG A 717 -25.67 4.99 -20.49
N PHE A 718 -24.38 5.32 -20.37
CA PHE A 718 -23.79 5.85 -19.14
C PHE A 718 -24.54 7.11 -18.66
N ASN A 719 -24.75 8.07 -19.57
CA ASN A 719 -25.42 9.33 -19.24
C ASN A 719 -26.89 9.11 -18.88
N MET A 720 -27.59 8.18 -19.55
CA MET A 720 -28.96 7.79 -19.20
C MET A 720 -29.03 7.25 -17.76
N GLU A 721 -28.15 6.32 -17.39
CA GLU A 721 -28.07 5.79 -16.01
C GLU A 721 -27.78 6.87 -14.97
N GLN A 722 -26.88 7.82 -15.28
CA GLN A 722 -26.57 8.93 -14.36
C GLN A 722 -27.73 9.91 -14.21
N SER A 723 -28.57 10.08 -15.24
CA SER A 723 -29.74 10.98 -15.17
C SER A 723 -30.92 10.40 -14.39
N MET A 724 -30.94 9.08 -14.17
CA MET A 724 -31.97 8.40 -13.37
C MET A 724 -31.65 8.36 -11.86
N LYS A 725 -30.43 8.74 -11.46
CA LYS A 725 -29.98 8.86 -10.06
C LYS A 725 -30.12 10.28 -9.55
#